data_AF-A0A7Y5N7F1-F1
#
_entry.id   AF-A0A7Y5N7F1-F1
#
_cell.length_a   1.000
_cell.length_b   1.000
_cell.length_c   1.000
_cell.angle_alpha   90.00
_cell.angle_beta   90.00
_cell.angle_gamma   90.00
#
_symmetry.space_group_name_H-M   'P 1'
#
loop_
_entity.id
_entity.type
_entity.pdbx_description
1 polymer ?
#
loop_
_entity_poly.entity_id
_entity_poly.type
_entity_poly.pdbx_seq_one_letter_code
_entity_poly.pdbx_strand_id
1 'polypeptide(L)'
;MPEHVAVIAVHGVGSPPQDATARSIAELLVRCAPNASDYRAFSEQHVILPTDPVGAGPARDGTRPSFWARIRNAFRFEDRVELDTELKPFRPDVQFMRRQLAGYRSDRQPYATIELTGTRRRKEKETREITETTVHIYEMHWADLSRVGAGFLRMLGALYQLLQHVCHLGRKTLDIAFEEARADDQGSRHARAAGRYRRVHAMAVRLFTIAVPVATVLMLDWLFLFVPAALRPSLRFPIAVAIAAIGLVVIAMMVAGFAARMRHAARVVITVALLAVGGAVGAIVYAPKARTEGIGSVAIAVLAVVLAIATFAWFLARYHSTRPGALGWGWGIVLAVIVPVWASRSLVAAPTLVERLRNVGFVGFQWSYVALMLSWIALWLAMFVASGLRLLVYRAARTQPEKARAGRASWTARVTIAVTVFFFIMTALVLYESLLNVATRYHERLDIFPHATASAPLPIVSRFLAPDLPRDEVDPPGQPGEQTHRFLEKLIAQSGTSGLRLALVIVLLAGILASWLVVIVISTSIWTPPADSPRWSRLGDWMTDGFALLRAAGLVLVTAVLAFILIGLLADTLRDVGALPSWPWLRRLLDPNGMTPILTRIAIVFGASAATIAALWLRVKTLANRARPALGILLDVDNYLRESPVDGTPRARMAERYASLLRYIVARKAPATATEQERPYFDRIVIVAHSQGTVISADFLRFLVATQDPSVPLDGMDVRLLTMGSPLRQLYAKNFPHLYRWVDASDDDAKPVDFEDRTPDPRALAVSKWVNLYTTGDYVGRTLWQPEDWDDVWSTGFCRAGDRRTERCLGAGTHTRYWTSKDVATEIDTLIG
;
A
#
# COMPACT_ATOMS: atom_id res chain seq x y z
N MET A 1 -42.79 26.27 13.81
CA MET A 1 -41.87 25.58 14.74
C MET A 1 -40.45 25.85 14.28
N PRO A 2 -39.45 25.93 15.17
CA PRO A 2 -38.06 26.13 14.74
C PRO A 2 -37.62 24.96 13.85
N GLU A 3 -36.92 25.27 12.76
CA GLU A 3 -36.33 24.27 11.86
C GLU A 3 -35.14 23.60 12.56
N HIS A 4 -34.94 22.31 12.35
CA HIS A 4 -33.86 21.52 12.93
C HIS A 4 -32.97 20.94 11.84
N VAL A 5 -31.69 21.28 11.87
CA VAL A 5 -30.71 20.86 10.86
C VAL A 5 -29.60 20.04 11.50
N ALA A 6 -29.34 18.86 10.93
CA ALA A 6 -28.18 18.04 11.28
C ALA A 6 -27.02 18.34 10.32
N VAL A 7 -25.86 18.71 10.84
CA VAL A 7 -24.62 18.90 10.09
C VAL A 7 -23.68 17.76 10.40
N ILE A 8 -23.19 17.03 9.40
CA ILE A 8 -22.24 15.92 9.58
C ILE A 8 -20.88 16.35 9.06
N ALA A 9 -19.93 16.55 9.97
CA ALA A 9 -18.54 16.84 9.67
C ALA A 9 -17.80 15.54 9.29
N VAL A 10 -17.30 15.45 8.06
CA VAL A 10 -16.48 14.32 7.59
C VAL A 10 -15.10 14.84 7.23
N HIS A 11 -14.14 14.52 8.07
CA HIS A 11 -12.80 15.09 7.98
C HIS A 11 -11.98 14.49 6.83
N GLY A 12 -10.95 15.25 6.43
CA GLY A 12 -9.99 14.88 5.40
C GLY A 12 -8.79 14.07 5.89
N VAL A 13 -7.81 13.97 5.00
CA VAL A 13 -6.48 13.38 5.27
C VAL A 13 -5.74 14.21 6.31
N GLY A 14 -4.88 13.55 7.11
CA GLY A 14 -3.96 14.24 8.03
C GLY A 14 -4.14 13.87 9.50
N SER A 15 -5.04 12.94 9.79
CA SER A 15 -5.31 12.44 11.15
C SER A 15 -5.65 13.55 12.15
N PRO A 16 -6.69 14.36 11.89
CA PRO A 16 -7.15 15.31 12.89
C PRO A 16 -7.47 14.57 14.20
N PRO A 17 -7.28 15.21 15.37
CA PRO A 17 -7.78 14.68 16.62
C PRO A 17 -9.29 14.39 16.50
N GLN A 18 -9.75 13.39 17.24
CA GLN A 18 -11.18 13.13 17.36
C GLN A 18 -11.90 14.40 17.83
N ASP A 19 -13.09 14.66 17.30
CA ASP A 19 -13.98 15.79 17.61
C ASP A 19 -13.51 17.17 17.08
N ALA A 20 -12.31 17.25 16.51
CA ALA A 20 -11.74 18.52 16.06
C ALA A 20 -12.48 19.14 14.87
N THR A 21 -13.11 18.32 14.02
CA THR A 21 -13.69 18.81 12.76
C THR A 21 -15.06 19.41 13.02
N ALA A 22 -15.89 18.77 13.84
CA ALA A 22 -17.17 19.35 14.27
C ALA A 22 -16.94 20.65 15.06
N ARG A 23 -15.96 20.69 15.98
CA ARG A 23 -15.59 21.93 16.69
C ARG A 23 -15.13 23.03 15.73
N SER A 24 -14.34 22.69 14.71
CA SER A 24 -13.90 23.67 13.70
C SER A 24 -15.08 24.27 12.93
N ILE A 25 -16.12 23.49 12.60
CA ILE A 25 -17.34 24.01 11.97
C ILE A 25 -18.08 24.95 12.93
N ALA A 26 -18.28 24.55 14.18
CA ALA A 26 -18.95 25.38 15.17
C ALA A 26 -18.22 26.72 15.38
N GLU A 27 -16.90 26.69 15.55
CA GLU A 27 -16.06 27.89 15.66
C GLU A 27 -16.15 28.77 14.41
N LEU A 28 -16.16 28.15 13.23
CA LEU A 28 -16.23 28.86 11.97
C LEU A 28 -17.58 29.59 11.81
N LEU A 29 -18.69 28.94 12.16
CA LEU A 29 -20.02 29.55 12.14
C LEU A 29 -20.12 30.70 13.16
N VAL A 30 -19.65 30.53 14.39
CA VAL A 30 -19.68 31.59 15.42
C VAL A 30 -18.81 32.79 15.02
N ARG A 31 -17.63 32.57 14.45
CA ARG A 31 -16.67 33.64 14.13
C ARG A 31 -16.92 34.34 12.80
N CYS A 32 -17.46 33.61 11.83
CA CYS A 32 -17.43 34.03 10.43
C CYS A 32 -18.80 33.92 9.74
N ALA A 33 -19.88 33.65 10.46
CA ALA A 33 -21.22 33.71 9.87
C ALA A 33 -21.48 35.07 9.23
N PRO A 34 -22.26 35.09 8.12
CA PRO A 34 -22.64 36.34 7.47
C PRO A 34 -23.33 37.28 8.47
N ASN A 35 -23.16 38.60 8.31
CA ASN A 35 -23.75 39.61 9.22
C ASN A 35 -25.29 39.48 9.45
N ALA A 36 -26.00 38.76 8.57
CA ALA A 36 -27.43 38.50 8.69
C ALA A 36 -27.78 37.30 9.60
N SER A 37 -26.82 36.45 9.92
CA SER A 37 -26.95 35.21 10.68
C SER A 37 -26.10 35.30 11.96
N ASP A 38 -26.74 35.18 13.12
CA ASP A 38 -26.08 35.19 14.43
C ASP A 38 -26.14 33.79 15.04
N TYR A 39 -24.98 33.19 15.32
CA TYR A 39 -24.85 31.89 15.96
C TYR A 39 -24.45 32.05 17.42
N ARG A 40 -25.26 31.48 18.32
CA ARG A 40 -24.91 31.40 19.74
C ARG A 40 -23.85 30.33 19.99
N ALA A 41 -23.24 30.38 21.17
CA ALA A 41 -22.32 29.35 21.62
C ALA A 41 -22.96 27.96 21.53
N PHE A 42 -22.21 26.99 21.01
CA PHE A 42 -22.64 25.61 20.90
C PHE A 42 -22.43 24.89 22.23
N SER A 43 -23.41 24.07 22.62
CA SER A 43 -23.30 23.13 23.74
C SER A 43 -22.77 21.80 23.23
N GLU A 44 -21.76 21.24 23.90
CA GLU A 44 -21.12 19.98 23.51
C GLU A 44 -21.62 18.81 24.34
N GLN A 45 -22.00 17.72 23.67
CA GLN A 45 -22.38 16.47 24.28
C GLN A 45 -21.64 15.31 23.60
N HIS A 46 -21.08 14.40 24.39
CA HIS A 46 -20.53 13.15 23.86
C HIS A 46 -21.63 12.11 23.66
N VAL A 47 -21.59 11.45 22.50
CA VAL A 47 -22.56 10.44 22.09
C VAL A 47 -21.82 9.14 21.77
N ILE A 48 -22.29 8.03 22.34
CA ILE A 48 -21.77 6.69 22.04
C ILE A 48 -22.84 5.94 21.25
N LEU A 49 -22.51 5.56 20.04
CA LEU A 49 -23.40 4.90 19.09
C LEU A 49 -23.09 3.40 19.04
N PRO A 50 -24.10 2.51 19.11
CA PRO A 50 -23.89 1.11 18.72
C PRO A 50 -23.53 1.07 17.24
N THR A 51 -22.58 0.22 16.88
CA THR A 51 -22.23 0.01 15.47
C THR A 51 -22.92 -1.24 14.95
N ASP A 52 -23.61 -1.08 13.82
CA ASP A 52 -24.30 -2.16 13.15
C ASP A 52 -23.84 -2.23 11.69
N PRO A 53 -23.58 -3.44 11.16
CA PRO A 53 -23.09 -3.60 9.80
C PRO A 53 -24.09 -3.04 8.76
N VAL A 54 -23.55 -2.64 7.61
CA VAL A 54 -24.36 -2.19 6.47
C VAL A 54 -24.83 -3.41 5.67
N GLY A 55 -26.08 -3.41 5.21
CA GLY A 55 -26.64 -4.52 4.45
C GLY A 55 -25.97 -4.65 3.08
N ALA A 56 -25.28 -5.76 2.84
CA ALA A 56 -24.68 -6.06 1.52
C ALA A 56 -25.52 -7.05 0.68
N GLY A 57 -26.70 -7.45 1.18
CA GLY A 57 -27.41 -8.66 0.73
C GLY A 57 -26.69 -9.95 1.17
N PRO A 58 -27.25 -11.14 0.89
CA PRO A 58 -26.63 -12.41 1.29
C PRO A 58 -25.24 -12.53 0.65
N ALA A 59 -24.22 -12.67 1.49
CA ALA A 59 -22.91 -13.12 1.04
C ALA A 59 -23.07 -14.55 0.53
N ARG A 60 -22.58 -14.86 -0.67
CA ARG A 60 -22.46 -16.26 -1.08
C ARG A 60 -21.54 -16.93 -0.04
N ASP A 61 -22.07 -17.90 0.69
CA ASP A 61 -21.28 -18.89 1.41
C ASP A 61 -20.42 -19.60 0.37
N GLY A 62 -19.22 -19.07 0.15
CA GLY A 62 -18.22 -19.73 -0.66
C GLY A 62 -17.85 -21.01 0.05
N THR A 63 -18.45 -22.13 -0.38
CA THR A 63 -18.03 -23.48 -0.01
C THR A 63 -16.51 -23.51 -0.04
N ARG A 64 -15.87 -23.75 1.11
CA ARG A 64 -14.41 -23.79 1.21
C ARG A 64 -13.90 -24.72 0.09
N PRO A 65 -13.13 -24.20 -0.88
CA PRO A 65 -12.67 -25.04 -1.97
C PRO A 65 -11.88 -26.20 -1.38
N SER A 66 -12.13 -27.41 -1.87
CA SER A 66 -11.39 -28.61 -1.48
C SER A 66 -9.89 -28.38 -1.61
N PHE A 67 -9.07 -29.13 -0.87
CA PHE A 67 -7.60 -29.01 -0.92
C PHE A 67 -7.06 -29.07 -2.36
N TRP A 68 -7.60 -29.96 -3.20
CA TRP A 68 -7.26 -30.07 -4.62
C TRP A 68 -7.75 -28.89 -5.47
N ALA A 69 -8.93 -28.34 -5.16
CA ALA A 69 -9.38 -27.09 -5.78
C ALA A 69 -8.50 -25.91 -5.36
N ARG A 70 -7.98 -25.87 -4.13
CA ARG A 70 -7.03 -24.84 -3.66
C ARG A 70 -5.68 -24.94 -4.36
N ILE A 71 -5.13 -26.15 -4.55
CA ILE A 71 -3.90 -26.36 -5.32
C ILE A 71 -4.13 -25.96 -6.79
N ARG A 72 -5.20 -26.45 -7.42
CA ARG A 72 -5.54 -26.11 -8.81
C ARG A 72 -5.79 -24.60 -8.99
N ASN A 73 -6.43 -23.95 -8.02
CA ASN A 73 -6.65 -22.50 -8.03
C ASN A 73 -5.38 -21.70 -7.71
N ALA A 74 -4.44 -22.23 -6.93
CA ALA A 74 -3.12 -21.64 -6.71
C ALA A 74 -2.29 -21.59 -7.99
N PHE A 75 -2.48 -22.57 -8.89
CA PHE A 75 -1.88 -22.60 -10.23
C PHE A 75 -2.73 -21.91 -11.31
N ARG A 76 -4.03 -21.65 -11.07
CA ARG A 76 -4.84 -20.79 -11.96
C ARG A 76 -4.49 -19.32 -11.70
N PHE A 77 -4.22 -18.60 -12.79
CA PHE A 77 -3.77 -17.21 -12.83
C PHE A 77 -4.85 -16.17 -12.46
N GLU A 78 -5.95 -16.60 -11.85
CA GLU A 78 -7.18 -15.85 -11.74
C GLU A 78 -7.61 -15.77 -10.27
N ASP A 79 -6.98 -14.88 -9.50
CA ASP A 79 -7.75 -14.17 -8.46
C ASP A 79 -8.70 -13.26 -9.25
N ARG A 80 -9.86 -13.78 -9.64
CA ARG A 80 -10.86 -12.96 -10.31
C ARG A 80 -11.40 -12.01 -9.24
N VAL A 81 -11.13 -10.72 -9.43
CA VAL A 81 -12.21 -9.75 -9.32
C VAL A 81 -13.20 -10.25 -10.37
N GLU A 82 -14.26 -10.92 -9.94
CA GLU A 82 -15.33 -11.41 -10.81
C GLU A 82 -16.51 -10.54 -10.46
N LEU A 83 -16.77 -9.46 -11.23
CA LEU A 83 -18.04 -8.73 -11.12
C LEU A 83 -19.11 -9.79 -11.28
N ASP A 84 -19.93 -9.91 -10.24
CA ASP A 84 -20.82 -11.05 -10.10
C ASP A 84 -21.74 -11.05 -11.32
N THR A 85 -21.63 -12.11 -12.12
CA THR A 85 -22.22 -12.18 -13.46
C THR A 85 -23.73 -12.36 -13.37
N GLU A 86 -24.24 -12.80 -12.21
CA GLU A 86 -25.66 -12.86 -11.86
C GLU A 86 -26.16 -11.52 -11.27
N LEU A 87 -25.28 -10.68 -10.72
CA LEU A 87 -25.59 -9.35 -10.13
C LEU A 87 -25.16 -8.17 -11.03
N LYS A 88 -25.30 -8.32 -12.35
CA LYS A 88 -25.01 -7.29 -13.35
C LYS A 88 -25.75 -5.93 -13.24
N PRO A 89 -26.82 -5.67 -12.47
CA PRO A 89 -27.41 -4.32 -12.51
C PRO A 89 -26.53 -3.23 -11.87
N PHE A 90 -25.51 -3.58 -11.08
CA PHE A 90 -24.74 -2.57 -10.33
C PHE A 90 -23.47 -2.10 -11.05
N ARG A 91 -23.19 -0.80 -10.96
CA ARG A 91 -21.97 -0.16 -11.50
C ARG A 91 -20.70 -0.61 -10.73
N PRO A 92 -19.48 -0.52 -11.32
CA PRO A 92 -18.25 -1.03 -10.71
C PRO A 92 -17.94 -0.50 -9.31
N ASP A 93 -18.23 0.77 -9.04
CA ASP A 93 -18.08 1.42 -7.74
C ASP A 93 -18.97 0.80 -6.66
N VAL A 94 -20.24 0.59 -6.98
CA VAL A 94 -21.23 -0.03 -6.08
C VAL A 94 -20.87 -1.48 -5.80
N GLN A 95 -20.48 -2.23 -6.85
CA GLN A 95 -20.01 -3.62 -6.67
C GLN A 95 -18.75 -3.67 -5.82
N PHE A 96 -17.84 -2.71 -5.99
CA PHE A 96 -16.64 -2.64 -5.18
C PHE A 96 -16.97 -2.44 -3.70
N MET A 97 -17.82 -1.47 -3.34
CA MET A 97 -18.28 -1.27 -1.96
C MET A 97 -19.01 -2.51 -1.42
N ARG A 98 -19.92 -3.10 -2.20
CA ARG A 98 -20.70 -4.28 -1.79
C ARG A 98 -19.79 -5.45 -1.41
N ARG A 99 -18.74 -5.73 -2.19
CA ARG A 99 -17.79 -6.81 -1.87
C ARG A 99 -17.05 -6.58 -0.55
N GLN A 100 -16.71 -5.33 -0.26
CA GLN A 100 -16.06 -4.97 1.01
C GLN A 100 -17.00 -5.22 2.20
N LEU A 101 -18.30 -5.01 2.01
CA LEU A 101 -19.32 -5.22 3.04
C LEU A 101 -19.76 -6.70 3.16
N ALA A 102 -19.83 -7.45 2.06
CA ALA A 102 -20.33 -8.83 2.06
C ALA A 102 -19.45 -9.79 2.88
N GLY A 103 -18.14 -9.58 2.90
CA GLY A 103 -17.21 -10.38 3.71
C GLY A 103 -16.99 -9.86 5.13
N TYR A 104 -17.49 -8.66 5.43
CA TYR A 104 -17.18 -7.93 6.66
C TYR A 104 -17.81 -8.60 7.89
N ARG A 105 -17.01 -8.80 8.94
CA ARG A 105 -17.46 -9.23 10.25
C ARG A 105 -17.31 -8.07 11.21
N SER A 106 -18.44 -7.51 11.60
CA SER A 106 -18.47 -6.43 12.58
C SER A 106 -18.08 -6.94 13.96
N ASP A 107 -17.13 -6.23 14.59
CA ASP A 107 -16.83 -6.40 16.02
C ASP A 107 -17.85 -5.68 16.92
N ARG A 108 -18.80 -4.93 16.32
CA ARG A 108 -19.81 -4.09 16.98
C ARG A 108 -19.23 -3.18 18.08
N GLN A 109 -18.01 -2.69 17.85
CA GLN A 109 -17.37 -1.79 18.80
C GLN A 109 -18.13 -0.46 18.83
N PRO A 110 -18.51 0.05 20.02
CA PRO A 110 -19.20 1.33 20.13
C PRO A 110 -18.41 2.44 19.44
N TYR A 111 -19.11 3.28 18.69
CA TYR A 111 -18.54 4.43 18.02
C TYR A 111 -18.83 5.70 18.83
N ALA A 112 -17.78 6.29 19.39
CA ALA A 112 -17.88 7.55 20.13
C ALA A 112 -17.72 8.75 19.19
N THR A 113 -18.63 9.71 19.30
CA THR A 113 -18.62 11.00 18.59
C THR A 113 -19.12 12.13 19.51
N ILE A 114 -19.17 13.35 18.99
CA ILE A 114 -19.77 14.51 19.65
C ILE A 114 -20.99 15.01 18.89
N GLU A 115 -21.89 15.64 19.63
CA GLU A 115 -23.01 16.46 19.17
C GLU A 115 -22.82 17.87 19.71
N LEU A 116 -22.67 18.85 18.82
CA LEU A 116 -22.66 20.27 19.16
C LEU A 116 -24.01 20.87 18.81
N THR A 117 -24.76 21.35 19.80
CA THR A 117 -26.08 21.96 19.59
C THR A 117 -26.01 23.46 19.77
N GLY A 118 -26.43 24.21 18.75
CA GLY A 118 -26.48 25.68 18.75
C GLY A 118 -27.73 26.21 18.06
N THR A 119 -27.97 27.52 18.17
CA THR A 119 -29.11 28.19 17.53
C THR A 119 -28.59 29.25 16.58
N ARG A 120 -29.07 29.20 15.33
CA ARG A 120 -28.89 30.22 14.30
C ARG A 120 -30.08 31.16 14.32
N ARG A 121 -29.83 32.47 14.38
CA ARG A 121 -30.83 33.52 14.24
C ARG A 121 -30.59 34.30 12.97
N ARG A 122 -31.53 34.27 12.03
CA ARG A 122 -31.44 35.06 10.81
C ARG A 122 -32.44 36.22 10.86
N LYS A 123 -31.94 37.43 10.65
CA LYS A 123 -32.82 38.60 10.44
C LYS A 123 -33.19 38.68 8.97
N GLU A 124 -34.46 38.51 8.67
CA GLU A 124 -34.96 38.68 7.31
C GLU A 124 -34.98 40.18 6.95
N LYS A 125 -34.39 40.53 5.80
CA LYS A 125 -34.14 41.93 5.43
C LYS A 125 -35.43 42.71 5.20
N GLU A 126 -36.49 42.06 4.72
CA GLU A 126 -37.74 42.71 4.33
C GLU A 126 -38.73 42.82 5.48
N THR A 127 -38.88 41.77 6.29
CA THR A 127 -39.91 41.68 7.35
C THR A 127 -39.39 42.07 8.74
N ARG A 128 -38.06 42.14 8.92
CA ARG A 128 -37.38 42.21 10.24
C ARG A 128 -37.70 41.04 11.18
N GLU A 129 -38.35 39.99 10.68
CA GLU A 129 -38.66 38.80 11.46
C GLU A 129 -37.38 37.99 11.72
N ILE A 130 -37.28 37.42 12.93
CA ILE A 130 -36.15 36.60 13.34
C ILE A 130 -36.56 35.14 13.18
N THR A 131 -35.97 34.47 12.20
CA THR A 131 -36.11 33.02 12.05
C THR A 131 -35.04 32.31 12.89
N GLU A 132 -35.47 31.36 13.72
CA GLU A 132 -34.60 30.54 14.55
C GLU A 132 -34.50 29.12 14.00
N THR A 133 -33.27 28.67 13.71
CA THR A 133 -32.95 27.31 13.29
C THR A 133 -32.05 26.67 14.35
N THR A 134 -32.41 25.49 14.83
CA THR A 134 -31.56 24.71 15.73
C THR A 134 -30.60 23.86 14.90
N VAL A 135 -29.30 24.01 15.14
CA VAL A 135 -28.23 23.34 14.39
C VAL A 135 -27.52 22.34 15.29
N HIS A 136 -27.50 21.08 14.86
CA HIS A 136 -26.78 19.99 15.53
C HIS A 136 -25.59 19.58 14.67
N ILE A 137 -24.36 19.67 15.15
CA ILE A 137 -23.15 19.29 14.42
C ILE A 137 -22.60 17.99 14.99
N TYR A 138 -22.47 16.98 14.14
CA TYR A 138 -21.92 15.66 14.45
C TYR A 138 -20.58 15.46 13.76
N GLU A 139 -19.70 14.63 14.32
CA GLU A 139 -18.48 14.18 13.62
C GLU A 139 -18.60 12.73 13.13
N MET A 140 -18.21 12.49 11.88
CA MET A 140 -17.88 11.18 11.34
C MET A 140 -16.35 11.03 11.36
N HIS A 141 -15.83 10.40 12.42
CA HIS A 141 -14.41 10.19 12.65
C HIS A 141 -13.95 8.83 12.11
N TRP A 142 -12.93 8.84 11.26
CA TRP A 142 -12.38 7.64 10.64
C TRP A 142 -10.86 7.55 10.68
N ALA A 143 -10.14 8.61 11.09
CA ALA A 143 -8.68 8.66 11.04
C ALA A 143 -7.99 7.60 11.93
N ASP A 144 -8.64 7.11 12.97
CA ASP A 144 -8.14 6.01 13.80
C ASP A 144 -8.10 4.67 13.05
N LEU A 145 -8.96 4.49 12.05
CA LEU A 145 -9.02 3.28 11.20
C LEU A 145 -7.88 3.21 10.18
N SER A 146 -7.21 4.33 9.88
CA SER A 146 -6.12 4.40 8.90
C SER A 146 -4.71 4.37 9.52
N ARG A 147 -4.59 4.29 10.86
CA ARG A 147 -3.30 4.39 11.56
C ARG A 147 -2.41 3.15 11.37
N VAL A 148 -1.16 3.40 10.98
CA VAL A 148 -0.07 2.43 11.07
C VAL A 148 0.43 2.41 12.53
N GLY A 149 0.44 1.24 13.17
CA GLY A 149 0.86 1.10 14.57
C GLY A 149 2.30 1.56 14.81
N ALA A 150 2.58 2.09 16.02
CA ALA A 150 3.92 2.58 16.38
C ALA A 150 4.94 1.42 16.52
N GLY A 151 6.17 1.64 16.01
CA GLY A 151 7.32 0.74 16.18
C GLY A 151 8.11 0.45 14.90
N PHE A 152 9.43 0.31 14.99
CA PHE A 152 10.34 0.15 13.84
C PHE A 152 10.01 -1.06 12.95
N LEU A 153 9.84 -2.25 13.56
CA LEU A 153 9.50 -3.47 12.80
C LEU A 153 8.10 -3.40 12.19
N ARG A 154 7.15 -2.72 12.86
CA ARG A 154 5.80 -2.48 12.32
C ARG A 154 5.83 -1.50 11.15
N MET A 155 6.68 -0.48 11.20
CA MET A 155 6.89 0.47 10.11
C MET A 155 7.54 -0.19 8.89
N LEU A 156 8.60 -1.01 9.08
CA LEU A 156 9.20 -1.76 7.98
C LEU A 156 8.21 -2.76 7.36
N GLY A 157 7.45 -3.46 8.21
CA GLY A 157 6.36 -4.32 7.76
C GLY A 157 5.28 -3.54 6.99
N ALA A 158 4.91 -2.35 7.46
CA ALA A 158 3.93 -1.49 6.81
C ALA A 158 4.44 -0.90 5.48
N LEU A 159 5.72 -0.51 5.41
CA LEU A 159 6.35 -0.03 4.17
C LEU A 159 6.42 -1.16 3.14
N TYR A 160 6.79 -2.37 3.57
CA TYR A 160 6.78 -3.54 2.70
C TYR A 160 5.37 -3.88 2.20
N GLN A 161 4.38 -3.86 3.11
CA GLN A 161 2.97 -4.06 2.76
C GLN A 161 2.48 -2.98 1.79
N LEU A 162 2.82 -1.72 2.02
CA LEU A 162 2.49 -0.60 1.14
C LEU A 162 3.10 -0.80 -0.25
N LEU A 163 4.39 -1.09 -0.33
CA LEU A 163 5.06 -1.36 -1.61
C LEU A 163 4.33 -2.46 -2.39
N GLN A 164 4.00 -3.57 -1.74
CA GLN A 164 3.26 -4.65 -2.39
C GLN A 164 1.81 -4.31 -2.71
N HIS A 165 1.12 -3.53 -1.89
CA HIS A 165 -0.27 -3.14 -2.13
C HIS A 165 -0.40 -2.15 -3.29
N VAL A 166 0.54 -1.23 -3.42
CA VAL A 166 0.58 -0.24 -4.51
C VAL A 166 0.57 -0.90 -5.88
N CYS A 167 1.37 -1.95 -6.11
CA CYS A 167 1.34 -2.66 -7.40
C CYS A 167 0.04 -3.46 -7.63
N HIS A 168 -0.61 -3.92 -6.55
CA HIS A 168 -1.93 -4.57 -6.63
C HIS A 168 -3.02 -3.55 -7.03
N LEU A 169 -2.91 -2.32 -6.54
CA LEU A 169 -3.80 -1.23 -6.89
C LEU A 169 -3.76 -0.93 -8.40
N GLY A 170 -2.56 -0.94 -9.00
CA GLY A 170 -2.39 -0.84 -10.45
C GLY A 170 -3.01 -1.99 -11.23
N ARG A 171 -2.82 -3.24 -10.77
CA ARG A 171 -3.47 -4.41 -11.36
C ARG A 171 -5.00 -4.27 -11.33
N LYS A 172 -5.56 -3.83 -10.21
CA LYS A 172 -7.00 -3.70 -10.03
C LYS A 172 -7.60 -2.70 -11.01
N THR A 173 -6.91 -1.61 -11.30
CA THR A 173 -7.35 -0.66 -12.35
C THR A 173 -7.53 -1.36 -13.71
N LEU A 174 -6.68 -2.33 -14.05
CA LEU A 174 -6.81 -3.14 -15.28
C LEU A 174 -7.89 -4.22 -15.18
N ASP A 175 -8.08 -4.81 -13.99
CA ASP A 175 -9.13 -5.80 -13.77
C ASP A 175 -10.51 -5.16 -14.04
N ILE A 176 -10.78 -3.98 -13.46
CA ILE A 176 -12.03 -3.24 -13.68
C ILE A 176 -12.17 -2.79 -15.14
N ALA A 177 -11.08 -2.29 -15.76
CA ALA A 177 -11.08 -1.90 -17.17
C ALA A 177 -11.48 -3.05 -18.11
N PHE A 178 -10.98 -4.26 -17.83
CA PHE A 178 -11.32 -5.44 -18.59
C PHE A 178 -12.77 -5.88 -18.39
N GLU A 179 -13.25 -5.82 -17.15
CA GLU A 179 -14.63 -6.20 -16.84
C GLU A 179 -15.63 -5.26 -17.52
N GLU A 180 -15.37 -3.96 -17.53
CA GLU A 180 -16.17 -2.97 -18.27
C GLU A 180 -16.11 -3.24 -19.78
N ALA A 181 -14.91 -3.41 -20.35
CA ALA A 181 -14.76 -3.74 -21.76
C ALA A 181 -15.46 -5.06 -22.16
N ARG A 182 -15.55 -6.02 -21.24
CA ARG A 182 -16.28 -7.28 -21.42
C ARG A 182 -17.79 -7.09 -21.28
N ALA A 183 -18.25 -6.18 -20.43
CA ALA A 183 -19.65 -5.87 -20.24
C ALA A 183 -20.25 -5.19 -21.48
N ASP A 184 -19.49 -4.29 -22.11
CA ASP A 184 -19.92 -3.56 -23.30
C ASP A 184 -20.08 -4.46 -24.54
N ASP A 185 -19.13 -5.37 -24.80
CA ASP A 185 -19.17 -6.26 -25.97
C ASP A 185 -18.33 -7.53 -25.73
N GLN A 186 -19.02 -8.62 -25.34
CA GLN A 186 -18.41 -9.94 -25.09
C GLN A 186 -17.88 -10.57 -26.39
N GLY A 187 -16.63 -10.26 -26.72
CA GLY A 187 -15.94 -10.82 -27.90
C GLY A 187 -15.18 -9.79 -28.72
N SER A 188 -15.39 -8.50 -28.43
CA SER A 188 -14.69 -7.41 -29.09
C SER A 188 -13.17 -7.60 -29.08
N ARG A 189 -12.50 -7.08 -30.13
CA ARG A 189 -11.03 -7.04 -30.18
C ARG A 189 -10.46 -6.32 -28.96
N HIS A 190 -11.15 -5.29 -28.48
CA HIS A 190 -10.80 -4.53 -27.28
C HIS A 190 -10.85 -5.39 -26.02
N ALA A 191 -11.96 -6.09 -25.75
CA ALA A 191 -12.10 -6.99 -24.60
C ALA A 191 -11.04 -8.10 -24.61
N ARG A 192 -10.76 -8.68 -25.78
CA ARG A 192 -9.70 -9.70 -25.93
C ARG A 192 -8.30 -9.16 -25.66
N ALA A 193 -7.98 -7.97 -26.19
CA ALA A 193 -6.70 -7.31 -25.94
C ALA A 193 -6.54 -6.93 -24.46
N ALA A 194 -7.57 -6.33 -23.86
CA ALA A 194 -7.61 -5.97 -22.45
C ALA A 194 -7.45 -7.21 -21.56
N GLY A 195 -8.11 -8.32 -21.89
CA GLY A 195 -7.99 -9.57 -21.15
C GLY A 195 -6.62 -10.25 -21.25
N ARG A 196 -5.92 -10.11 -22.38
CA ARG A 196 -4.51 -10.55 -22.50
C ARG A 196 -3.59 -9.64 -21.68
N TYR A 197 -3.75 -8.32 -21.80
CA TYR A 197 -2.94 -7.34 -21.07
C TYR A 197 -3.08 -7.53 -19.56
N ARG A 198 -4.33 -7.62 -19.06
CA ARG A 198 -4.66 -7.93 -17.67
C ARG A 198 -3.96 -9.17 -17.16
N ARG A 199 -4.03 -10.29 -17.89
CA ARG A 199 -3.41 -11.57 -17.48
C ARG A 199 -1.90 -11.48 -17.36
N VAL A 200 -1.23 -10.89 -18.35
CA VAL A 200 0.24 -10.76 -18.32
C VAL A 200 0.68 -9.77 -17.24
N HIS A 201 -0.05 -8.68 -17.03
CA HIS A 201 0.24 -7.75 -15.95
C HIS A 201 0.00 -8.37 -14.57
N ALA A 202 -1.09 -9.14 -14.40
CA ALA A 202 -1.35 -9.89 -13.17
C ALA A 202 -0.27 -10.94 -12.89
N MET A 203 0.26 -11.60 -13.93
CA MET A 203 1.43 -12.47 -13.82
C MET A 203 2.64 -11.69 -13.32
N ALA A 204 2.96 -10.53 -13.90
CA ALA A 204 4.06 -9.69 -13.43
C ALA A 204 3.90 -9.34 -11.95
N VAL A 205 2.72 -8.90 -11.52
CA VAL A 205 2.44 -8.61 -10.11
C VAL A 205 2.59 -9.86 -9.24
N ARG A 206 2.14 -11.04 -9.68
CA ARG A 206 2.32 -12.30 -8.92
C ARG A 206 3.77 -12.75 -8.83
N LEU A 207 4.55 -12.66 -9.92
CA LEU A 207 5.98 -12.97 -9.90
C LEU A 207 6.72 -12.06 -8.93
N PHE A 208 6.40 -10.76 -8.96
CA PHE A 208 6.98 -9.77 -8.05
C PHE A 208 6.54 -9.98 -6.59
N THR A 209 5.26 -10.24 -6.33
CA THR A 209 4.73 -10.34 -4.95
C THR A 209 4.81 -11.74 -4.37
N ILE A 210 5.01 -12.80 -5.14
CA ILE A 210 5.06 -14.17 -4.63
C ILE A 210 6.41 -14.80 -4.94
N ALA A 211 6.72 -14.99 -6.22
CA ALA A 211 7.90 -15.77 -6.62
C ALA A 211 9.21 -15.14 -6.12
N VAL A 212 9.38 -13.82 -6.31
CA VAL A 212 10.57 -13.09 -5.86
C VAL A 212 10.73 -13.14 -4.32
N PRO A 213 9.74 -12.75 -3.49
CA PRO A 213 9.86 -12.88 -2.04
C PRO A 213 10.10 -14.30 -1.55
N VAL A 214 9.40 -15.29 -2.12
CA VAL A 214 9.55 -16.70 -1.74
C VAL A 214 10.95 -17.20 -2.07
N ALA A 215 11.47 -16.92 -3.27
CA ALA A 215 12.83 -17.29 -3.66
C ALA A 215 13.88 -16.57 -2.80
N THR A 216 13.67 -15.28 -2.50
CA THR A 216 14.54 -14.50 -1.59
C THR A 216 14.57 -15.07 -0.19
N VAL A 217 13.41 -15.37 0.41
CA VAL A 217 13.36 -15.96 1.76
C VAL A 217 13.99 -17.35 1.75
N LEU A 218 13.70 -18.19 0.74
CA LEU A 218 14.32 -19.50 0.62
C LEU A 218 15.85 -19.39 0.51
N MET A 219 16.35 -18.41 -0.26
CA MET A 219 17.78 -18.14 -0.36
C MET A 219 18.38 -17.78 1.01
N LEU A 220 17.73 -16.90 1.77
CA LEU A 220 18.17 -16.51 3.11
C LEU A 220 18.05 -17.64 4.13
N ASP A 221 17.05 -18.50 4.01
CA ASP A 221 16.76 -19.60 4.95
C ASP A 221 17.88 -20.66 4.94
N TRP A 222 18.54 -20.86 3.79
CA TRP A 222 19.76 -21.69 3.71
C TRP A 222 20.91 -21.20 4.60
N LEU A 223 20.94 -19.92 4.97
CA LEU A 223 21.98 -19.37 5.86
C LEU A 223 21.93 -19.96 7.27
N PHE A 224 20.79 -20.52 7.71
CA PHE A 224 20.72 -21.23 8.99
C PHE A 224 21.69 -22.43 9.04
N LEU A 225 21.96 -23.08 7.90
CA LEU A 225 22.87 -24.22 7.83
C LEU A 225 24.34 -23.84 8.00
N PHE A 226 24.66 -22.54 7.99
CA PHE A 226 26.00 -22.02 8.22
C PHE A 226 26.27 -21.84 9.72
N VAL A 227 25.22 -21.71 10.55
CA VAL A 227 25.32 -21.47 12.00
C VAL A 227 26.14 -22.55 12.73
N PRO A 228 25.93 -23.86 12.49
CA PRO A 228 26.74 -24.91 13.11
C PRO A 228 28.25 -24.74 12.89
N ALA A 229 28.65 -24.29 11.70
CA ALA A 229 30.05 -24.08 11.32
C ALA A 229 30.62 -22.79 11.90
N ALA A 230 29.83 -21.72 11.89
CA ALA A 230 30.22 -20.41 12.43
C ALA A 230 30.47 -20.43 13.95
N LEU A 231 29.93 -21.42 14.67
CA LEU A 231 30.14 -21.58 16.11
C LEU A 231 31.40 -22.40 16.42
N ARG A 232 32.20 -21.89 17.37
CA ARG A 232 33.33 -22.62 17.96
C ARG A 232 32.85 -23.97 18.51
N PRO A 233 33.59 -25.08 18.33
CA PRO A 233 33.17 -26.42 18.78
C PRO A 233 32.70 -26.46 20.24
N SER A 234 33.42 -25.77 21.13
CA SER A 234 33.09 -25.68 22.56
C SER A 234 31.77 -24.97 22.88
N LEU A 235 31.26 -24.14 21.98
CA LEU A 235 30.00 -23.40 22.15
C LEU A 235 28.79 -24.11 21.55
N ARG A 236 28.98 -25.12 20.70
CA ARG A 236 27.88 -25.78 19.97
C ARG A 236 26.91 -26.48 20.93
N PHE A 237 27.43 -27.25 21.87
CA PHE A 237 26.63 -27.97 22.86
C PHE A 237 25.84 -27.04 23.80
N PRO A 238 26.44 -26.04 24.48
CA PRO A 238 25.68 -25.15 25.36
C PRO A 238 24.66 -24.31 24.61
N ILE A 239 24.95 -23.85 23.39
CA ILE A 239 23.98 -23.12 22.56
C ILE A 239 22.81 -24.02 22.13
N ALA A 240 23.09 -25.25 21.68
CA ALA A 240 22.05 -26.20 21.29
C ALA A 240 21.11 -26.51 22.46
N VAL A 241 21.67 -26.74 23.66
CA VAL A 241 20.92 -26.93 24.90
C VAL A 241 20.08 -25.70 25.23
N ALA A 242 20.66 -24.49 25.18
CA ALA A 242 19.95 -23.26 25.48
C ALA A 242 18.76 -23.03 24.54
N ILE A 243 18.95 -23.23 23.23
CA ILE A 243 17.86 -23.07 22.26
C ILE A 243 16.80 -24.15 22.44
N ALA A 244 17.18 -25.41 22.69
CA ALA A 244 16.22 -26.49 22.97
C ALA A 244 15.39 -26.19 24.22
N ALA A 245 16.03 -25.71 25.29
CA ALA A 245 15.37 -25.28 26.51
C ALA A 245 14.40 -24.11 26.27
N ILE A 246 14.82 -23.07 25.53
CA ILE A 246 13.95 -21.94 25.16
C ILE A 246 12.76 -22.44 24.32
N GLY A 247 13.01 -23.28 23.32
CA GLY A 247 11.96 -23.85 22.46
C GLY A 247 10.94 -24.65 23.27
N LEU A 248 11.40 -25.47 24.21
CA LEU A 248 10.55 -26.23 25.11
C LEU A 248 9.71 -25.31 26.02
N VAL A 249 10.30 -24.22 26.54
CA VAL A 249 9.60 -23.20 27.32
C VAL A 249 8.56 -22.47 26.48
N VAL A 250 8.85 -22.13 25.22
CA VAL A 250 7.89 -21.50 24.31
C VAL A 250 6.74 -22.44 23.97
N ILE A 251 7.02 -23.70 23.65
CA ILE A 251 5.99 -24.72 23.43
C ILE A 251 5.15 -24.91 24.69
N ALA A 252 5.79 -24.97 25.86
CA ALA A 252 5.12 -25.04 27.15
C ALA A 252 4.17 -23.87 27.38
N MET A 253 4.61 -22.63 27.09
CA MET A 253 3.78 -21.44 27.18
C MET A 253 2.63 -21.43 26.18
N MET A 254 2.86 -21.86 24.93
CA MET A 254 1.81 -21.97 23.92
C MET A 254 0.75 -23.02 24.30
N VAL A 255 1.19 -24.20 24.76
CA VAL A 255 0.30 -25.26 25.24
C VAL A 255 -0.45 -24.79 26.48
N ALA A 256 0.21 -24.13 27.44
CA ALA A 256 -0.45 -23.57 28.63
C ALA A 256 -1.45 -22.44 28.29
N GLY A 257 -1.16 -21.61 27.29
CA GLY A 257 -2.05 -20.56 26.79
C GLY A 257 -3.29 -21.12 26.08
N PHE A 258 -3.13 -22.16 25.27
CA PHE A 258 -4.26 -22.91 24.68
C PHE A 258 -5.01 -23.74 25.73
N ALA A 259 -4.31 -24.24 26.74
CA ALA A 259 -4.84 -25.01 27.86
C ALA A 259 -5.24 -24.14 29.06
N ALA A 260 -5.57 -22.86 28.86
CA ALA A 260 -6.17 -22.01 29.91
C ALA A 260 -7.51 -22.58 30.46
N ARG A 261 -8.07 -23.61 29.80
CA ARG A 261 -9.19 -24.42 30.29
C ARG A 261 -8.79 -25.60 31.21
N MET A 262 -7.49 -25.93 31.34
CA MET A 262 -6.96 -27.06 32.11
C MET A 262 -5.69 -26.69 32.90
N ARG A 263 -5.87 -26.10 34.10
CA ARG A 263 -4.79 -25.60 34.98
C ARG A 263 -3.76 -26.67 35.43
N HIS A 264 -4.12 -27.95 35.42
CA HIS A 264 -3.22 -29.05 35.82
C HIS A 264 -2.20 -29.40 34.73
N ALA A 265 -2.55 -29.32 33.45
CA ALA A 265 -1.64 -29.63 32.35
C ALA A 265 -0.51 -28.60 32.24
N ALA A 266 -0.80 -27.32 32.49
CA ALA A 266 0.20 -26.25 32.47
C ALA A 266 1.31 -26.45 33.52
N ARG A 267 0.97 -26.91 34.73
CA ARG A 267 1.97 -27.18 35.79
C ARG A 267 2.90 -28.33 35.41
N VAL A 268 2.35 -29.44 34.92
CA VAL A 268 3.14 -30.60 34.48
C VAL A 268 4.11 -30.22 33.36
N VAL A 269 3.64 -29.44 32.39
CA VAL A 269 4.46 -29.01 31.26
C VAL A 269 5.57 -28.04 31.69
N ILE A 270 5.30 -27.11 32.61
CA ILE A 270 6.34 -26.22 33.19
C ILE A 270 7.38 -27.03 33.99
N THR A 271 6.95 -28.01 34.79
CA THR A 271 7.87 -28.88 35.56
C THR A 271 8.74 -29.73 34.63
N VAL A 272 8.17 -30.31 33.58
CA VAL A 272 8.94 -31.04 32.55
C VAL A 272 9.93 -30.11 31.84
N ALA A 273 9.55 -28.86 31.58
CA ALA A 273 10.46 -27.89 30.99
C ALA A 273 11.64 -27.53 31.90
N LEU A 274 11.39 -27.31 33.19
CA LEU A 274 12.44 -27.05 34.18
C LEU A 274 13.36 -28.26 34.39
N LEU A 275 12.82 -29.48 34.39
CA LEU A 275 13.60 -30.72 34.47
C LEU A 275 14.45 -30.94 33.22
N ALA A 276 13.95 -30.63 32.03
CA ALA A 276 14.72 -30.70 30.79
C ALA A 276 15.86 -29.67 30.77
N VAL A 277 15.62 -28.44 31.25
CA VAL A 277 16.66 -27.41 31.42
C VAL A 277 17.73 -27.89 32.41
N GLY A 278 17.30 -28.38 33.58
CA GLY A 278 18.20 -28.89 34.62
C GLY A 278 19.03 -30.09 34.16
N GLY A 279 18.41 -31.05 33.46
CA GLY A 279 19.09 -32.21 32.88
C GLY A 279 20.10 -31.83 31.80
N ALA A 280 19.78 -30.82 30.99
CA ALA A 280 20.69 -30.33 29.96
C ALA A 280 21.87 -29.55 30.55
N VAL A 281 21.67 -28.77 31.62
CA VAL A 281 22.75 -28.15 32.41
C VAL A 281 23.64 -29.23 33.06
N GLY A 282 23.05 -30.28 33.64
CA GLY A 282 23.79 -31.42 34.19
C GLY A 282 24.65 -32.14 33.14
N ALA A 283 24.12 -32.31 31.92
CA ALA A 283 24.87 -32.90 30.81
C ALA A 283 26.04 -32.03 30.33
N ILE A 284 25.94 -30.69 30.43
CA ILE A 284 27.04 -29.75 30.13
C ILE A 284 28.19 -29.87 31.13
N VAL A 285 27.87 -30.07 32.41
CA VAL A 285 28.88 -30.12 33.48
C VAL A 285 29.62 -31.45 33.54
N TYR A 286 28.94 -32.58 33.27
CA TYR A 286 29.47 -33.92 33.56
C TYR A 286 29.92 -34.75 32.33
N ALA A 287 29.65 -34.31 31.10
CA ALA A 287 30.03 -35.09 29.92
C ALA A 287 31.50 -34.82 29.49
N PRO A 288 32.27 -35.86 29.11
CA PRO A 288 33.65 -35.69 28.69
C PRO A 288 33.76 -34.81 27.43
N LYS A 289 34.70 -33.85 27.43
CA LYS A 289 34.88 -32.81 26.39
C LYS A 289 34.85 -33.32 24.95
N ALA A 290 35.43 -34.49 24.67
CA ALA A 290 35.45 -35.06 23.31
C ALA A 290 34.09 -35.60 22.85
N ARG A 291 33.23 -36.09 23.76
CA ARG A 291 31.86 -36.54 23.40
C ARG A 291 30.88 -35.37 23.30
N THR A 292 31.07 -34.30 24.07
CA THR A 292 30.20 -33.12 24.03
C THR A 292 30.34 -32.33 22.73
N GLU A 293 31.53 -32.30 22.12
CA GLU A 293 31.74 -31.63 20.84
C GLU A 293 31.02 -32.34 19.69
N GLY A 294 31.12 -33.67 19.59
CA GLY A 294 30.41 -34.46 18.58
C GLY A 294 28.88 -34.38 18.72
N ILE A 295 28.38 -34.57 19.94
CA ILE A 295 26.93 -34.47 20.23
C ILE A 295 26.43 -33.04 20.00
N GLY A 296 27.19 -32.02 20.42
CA GLY A 296 26.86 -30.62 20.20
C GLY A 296 26.78 -30.27 18.72
N SER A 297 27.70 -30.78 17.90
CA SER A 297 27.69 -30.63 16.45
C SER A 297 26.46 -31.27 15.79
N VAL A 298 26.04 -32.46 16.21
CA VAL A 298 24.81 -33.11 15.70
C VAL A 298 23.57 -32.36 16.17
N ALA A 299 23.53 -31.93 17.43
CA ALA A 299 22.38 -31.23 18.01
C ALA A 299 22.13 -29.87 17.34
N ILE A 300 23.18 -29.05 17.20
CA ILE A 300 23.06 -27.73 16.55
C ILE A 300 22.76 -27.86 15.04
N ALA A 301 23.26 -28.92 14.39
CA ALA A 301 22.95 -29.26 13.01
C ALA A 301 21.47 -29.58 12.80
N VAL A 302 20.93 -30.50 13.61
CA VAL A 302 19.51 -30.86 13.56
C VAL A 302 18.65 -29.65 13.84
N LEU A 303 19.01 -28.87 14.87
CA LEU A 303 18.29 -27.64 15.22
C LEU A 303 18.32 -26.61 14.08
N ALA A 304 19.44 -26.42 13.39
CA ALA A 304 19.55 -25.51 12.25
C ALA A 304 18.64 -25.94 11.09
N VAL A 305 18.59 -27.24 10.77
CA VAL A 305 17.70 -27.79 9.72
C VAL A 305 16.23 -27.65 10.11
N VAL A 306 15.88 -28.00 11.34
CA VAL A 306 14.51 -27.85 11.86
C VAL A 306 14.10 -26.39 11.86
N LEU A 307 15.00 -25.49 12.27
CA LEU A 307 14.74 -24.06 12.29
C LEU A 307 14.48 -23.56 10.88
N ALA A 308 15.33 -23.86 9.90
CA ALA A 308 15.14 -23.49 8.49
C ALA A 308 13.77 -23.95 7.95
N ILE A 309 13.48 -25.26 8.05
CA ILE A 309 12.20 -25.81 7.58
C ILE A 309 11.01 -25.15 8.30
N ALA A 310 11.10 -24.98 9.62
CA ALA A 310 10.03 -24.37 10.41
C ALA A 310 9.84 -22.88 10.08
N THR A 311 10.91 -22.09 9.93
CA THR A 311 10.85 -20.68 9.58
C THR A 311 10.29 -20.48 8.18
N PHE A 312 10.73 -21.26 7.22
CA PHE A 312 10.23 -21.19 5.85
C PHE A 312 8.77 -21.66 5.74
N ALA A 313 8.41 -22.78 6.38
CA ALA A 313 7.03 -23.26 6.40
C ALA A 313 6.08 -22.29 7.11
N TRP A 314 6.51 -21.73 8.26
CA TRP A 314 5.78 -20.69 8.97
C TRP A 314 5.60 -19.43 8.11
N PHE A 315 6.68 -18.98 7.46
CA PHE A 315 6.64 -17.86 6.52
C PHE A 315 5.63 -18.14 5.40
N LEU A 316 5.69 -19.29 4.73
CA LEU A 316 4.75 -19.63 3.66
C LEU A 316 3.30 -19.69 4.15
N ALA A 317 3.05 -20.27 5.32
CA ALA A 317 1.69 -20.35 5.88
C ALA A 317 1.15 -18.95 6.19
N ARG A 318 1.97 -18.10 6.82
CA ARG A 318 1.60 -16.72 7.15
C ARG A 318 1.46 -15.88 5.89
N TYR A 319 2.36 -16.03 4.92
CA TYR A 319 2.34 -15.30 3.67
C TYR A 319 1.19 -15.73 2.77
N HIS A 320 0.79 -17.01 2.79
CA HIS A 320 -0.40 -17.47 2.09
C HIS A 320 -1.69 -16.80 2.56
N SER A 321 -1.77 -16.44 3.86
CA SER A 321 -2.93 -15.73 4.41
C SER A 321 -3.09 -14.31 3.85
N THR A 322 -1.99 -13.67 3.44
CA THR A 322 -2.01 -12.33 2.82
C THR A 322 -1.94 -12.40 1.29
N ARG A 323 -1.31 -13.45 0.75
CA ARG A 323 -1.07 -13.69 -0.68
C ARG A 323 -1.44 -15.14 -1.04
N PRO A 324 -2.70 -15.38 -1.43
CA PRO A 324 -3.14 -16.69 -1.93
C PRO A 324 -2.22 -17.20 -3.05
N GLY A 325 -1.93 -18.50 -3.03
CA GLY A 325 -0.98 -19.13 -3.96
C GLY A 325 0.47 -19.21 -3.47
N ALA A 326 0.87 -18.44 -2.45
CA ALA A 326 2.25 -18.48 -1.94
C ALA A 326 2.72 -19.88 -1.53
N LEU A 327 1.85 -20.69 -0.91
CA LEU A 327 2.19 -22.05 -0.51
C LEU A 327 2.47 -22.96 -1.71
N GLY A 328 1.68 -22.86 -2.79
CA GLY A 328 1.88 -23.65 -4.01
C GLY A 328 3.16 -23.28 -4.76
N TRP A 329 3.41 -21.98 -4.93
CA TRP A 329 4.66 -21.48 -5.51
C TRP A 329 5.88 -21.79 -4.63
N GLY A 330 5.74 -21.65 -3.31
CA GLY A 330 6.74 -21.98 -2.31
C GLY A 330 7.26 -23.40 -2.43
N TRP A 331 6.36 -24.37 -2.36
CA TRP A 331 6.76 -25.77 -2.48
C TRP A 331 7.25 -26.12 -3.89
N GLY A 332 6.69 -25.51 -4.94
CA GLY A 332 7.20 -25.66 -6.30
C GLY A 332 8.67 -25.21 -6.44
N ILE A 333 9.00 -24.04 -5.90
CA ILE A 333 10.37 -23.51 -5.89
C ILE A 333 11.29 -24.38 -5.01
N VAL A 334 10.83 -24.80 -3.83
CA VAL A 334 11.59 -25.71 -2.97
C VAL A 334 11.93 -27.02 -3.69
N LEU A 335 10.95 -27.65 -4.35
CA LEU A 335 11.18 -28.86 -5.13
C LEU A 335 12.20 -28.64 -6.25
N ALA A 336 12.10 -27.52 -6.97
CA ALA A 336 13.04 -27.15 -8.03
C ALA A 336 14.48 -26.93 -7.51
N VAL A 337 14.65 -26.48 -6.27
CA VAL A 337 15.96 -26.26 -5.62
C VAL A 337 16.50 -27.54 -4.97
N ILE A 338 15.65 -28.34 -4.32
CA ILE A 338 16.07 -29.55 -3.59
C ILE A 338 16.62 -30.60 -4.55
N VAL A 339 15.99 -30.84 -5.69
CA VAL A 339 16.43 -31.86 -6.68
C VAL A 339 17.91 -31.69 -7.07
N PRO A 340 18.36 -30.51 -7.53
CA PRO A 340 19.76 -30.32 -7.89
C PRO A 340 20.72 -30.26 -6.68
N VAL A 341 20.25 -29.86 -5.49
CA VAL A 341 21.04 -29.95 -4.25
C VAL A 341 21.39 -31.41 -3.94
N TRP A 342 20.41 -32.31 -3.98
CA TRP A 342 20.63 -33.75 -3.75
C TRP A 342 21.47 -34.42 -4.83
N ALA A 343 21.38 -33.95 -6.07
CA ALA A 343 22.22 -34.44 -7.17
C ALA A 343 23.68 -33.96 -7.09
N SER A 344 24.01 -33.02 -6.19
CA SER A 344 25.36 -32.45 -6.11
C SER A 344 26.37 -33.40 -5.46
N ARG A 345 27.47 -33.68 -6.17
CA ARG A 345 28.57 -34.54 -5.67
C ARG A 345 29.29 -33.94 -4.44
N SER A 346 29.13 -32.64 -4.21
CA SER A 346 29.68 -31.88 -3.07
C SER A 346 29.21 -32.40 -1.71
N LEU A 347 28.11 -33.16 -1.66
CA LEU A 347 27.58 -33.80 -0.44
C LEU A 347 28.46 -34.94 0.09
N VAL A 348 29.27 -35.56 -0.77
CA VAL A 348 30.05 -36.77 -0.44
C VAL A 348 31.47 -36.42 0.02
N ALA A 349 31.97 -35.22 -0.28
CA ALA A 349 33.39 -34.89 -0.18
C ALA A 349 33.84 -34.21 1.15
N ALA A 350 32.92 -33.77 2.02
CA ALA A 350 33.30 -33.05 3.25
C ALA A 350 33.60 -33.99 4.44
N PRO A 351 34.67 -33.72 5.22
CA PRO A 351 35.14 -34.63 6.27
C PRO A 351 34.27 -34.61 7.53
N THR A 352 33.62 -33.47 7.86
CA THR A 352 32.75 -33.36 9.05
C THR A 352 31.27 -33.15 8.69
N LEU A 353 30.36 -33.55 9.59
CA LEU A 353 28.92 -33.32 9.44
C LEU A 353 28.58 -31.83 9.29
N VAL A 354 29.26 -30.97 10.06
CA VAL A 354 29.04 -29.53 10.05
C VAL A 354 29.46 -28.90 8.72
N GLU A 355 30.58 -29.35 8.14
CA GLU A 355 30.99 -28.91 6.80
C GLU A 355 30.09 -29.46 5.70
N ARG A 356 29.61 -30.71 5.82
CA ARG A 356 28.59 -31.25 4.90
C ARG A 356 27.34 -30.37 4.89
N LEU A 357 26.85 -29.97 6.06
CA LEU A 357 25.68 -29.08 6.16
C LEU A 357 25.95 -27.68 5.64
N ARG A 358 27.12 -27.11 5.92
CA ARG A 358 27.55 -25.83 5.34
C ARG A 358 27.59 -25.92 3.80
N ASN A 359 28.10 -27.02 3.24
CA ASN A 359 28.11 -27.25 1.80
C ASN A 359 26.70 -27.42 1.22
N VAL A 360 25.81 -28.17 1.89
CA VAL A 360 24.38 -28.26 1.52
C VAL A 360 23.76 -26.86 1.49
N GLY A 361 23.98 -26.08 2.55
CA GLY A 361 23.50 -24.71 2.67
C GLY A 361 23.99 -23.83 1.54
N PHE A 362 25.27 -23.90 1.20
CA PHE A 362 25.84 -23.12 0.10
C PHE A 362 25.30 -23.52 -1.28
N VAL A 363 25.20 -24.82 -1.58
CA VAL A 363 24.61 -25.31 -2.83
C VAL A 363 23.13 -24.92 -2.91
N GLY A 364 22.40 -25.06 -1.81
CA GLY A 364 21.00 -24.64 -1.69
C GLY A 364 20.84 -23.13 -1.92
N PHE A 365 21.69 -22.31 -1.30
CA PHE A 365 21.73 -20.87 -1.49
C PHE A 365 21.90 -20.51 -2.97
N GLN A 366 22.83 -21.15 -3.68
CA GLN A 366 23.08 -20.87 -5.09
C GLN A 366 21.91 -21.26 -6.00
N TRP A 367 21.28 -22.42 -5.79
CA TRP A 367 20.11 -22.81 -6.57
C TRP A 367 18.89 -21.96 -6.25
N SER A 368 18.72 -21.52 -4.99
CA SER A 368 17.73 -20.51 -4.63
C SER A 368 18.01 -19.17 -5.31
N TYR A 369 19.28 -18.78 -5.45
CA TYR A 369 19.66 -17.59 -6.23
C TYR A 369 19.30 -17.74 -7.71
N VAL A 370 19.52 -18.91 -8.32
CA VAL A 370 19.05 -19.19 -9.70
C VAL A 370 17.54 -19.07 -9.79
N ALA A 371 16.80 -19.66 -8.85
CA ALA A 371 15.34 -19.54 -8.81
C ALA A 371 14.89 -18.08 -8.66
N LEU A 372 15.60 -17.28 -7.86
CA LEU A 372 15.39 -15.85 -7.73
C LEU A 372 15.65 -15.12 -9.06
N MET A 373 16.74 -15.44 -9.76
CA MET A 373 17.07 -14.87 -11.07
C MET A 373 16.05 -15.22 -12.15
N LEU A 374 15.61 -16.48 -12.21
CA LEU A 374 14.54 -16.90 -13.12
C LEU A 374 13.24 -16.19 -12.80
N SER A 375 12.92 -15.98 -11.51
CA SER A 375 11.75 -15.21 -11.08
C SER A 375 11.82 -13.75 -11.55
N TRP A 376 13.00 -13.13 -11.43
CA TRP A 376 13.24 -11.79 -11.97
C TRP A 376 13.12 -11.75 -13.49
N ILE A 377 13.79 -12.64 -14.23
CA ILE A 377 13.72 -12.70 -15.70
C ILE A 377 12.28 -12.87 -16.17
N ALA A 378 11.53 -13.79 -15.54
CA ALA A 378 10.11 -13.99 -15.85
C ALA A 378 9.29 -12.73 -15.57
N LEU A 379 9.55 -12.02 -14.46
CA LEU A 379 8.92 -10.75 -14.14
C LEU A 379 9.20 -9.72 -15.24
N TRP A 380 10.45 -9.57 -15.66
CA TRP A 380 10.87 -8.64 -16.71
C TRP A 380 10.20 -8.95 -18.04
N LEU A 381 10.23 -10.21 -18.47
CA LEU A 381 9.55 -10.66 -19.68
C LEU A 381 8.05 -10.34 -19.61
N ALA A 382 7.40 -10.61 -18.47
CA ALA A 382 6.00 -10.27 -18.28
C ALA A 382 5.76 -8.75 -18.37
N MET A 383 6.63 -7.92 -17.78
CA MET A 383 6.53 -6.46 -17.86
C MET A 383 6.74 -5.92 -19.29
N PHE A 384 7.67 -6.51 -20.07
CA PHE A 384 7.87 -6.17 -21.49
C PHE A 384 6.67 -6.54 -22.34
N VAL A 385 6.20 -7.80 -22.22
CA VAL A 385 5.03 -8.28 -22.96
C VAL A 385 3.80 -7.45 -22.58
N ALA A 386 3.60 -7.14 -21.30
CA ALA A 386 2.51 -6.27 -20.85
C ALA A 386 2.61 -4.86 -21.47
N SER A 387 3.82 -4.29 -21.55
CA SER A 387 4.06 -2.98 -22.17
C SER A 387 3.76 -2.98 -23.67
N GLY A 388 3.98 -4.09 -24.37
CA GLY A 388 3.58 -4.28 -25.77
C GLY A 388 2.07 -4.47 -25.94
N LEU A 389 1.43 -5.30 -25.10
CA LEU A 389 0.00 -5.56 -25.14
C LEU A 389 -0.85 -4.29 -24.91
N ARG A 390 -0.35 -3.31 -24.16
CA ARG A 390 -0.95 -1.96 -24.05
C ARG A 390 -1.25 -1.34 -25.41
N LEU A 391 -0.32 -1.45 -26.38
CA LEU A 391 -0.50 -0.86 -27.70
C LEU A 391 -1.65 -1.53 -28.45
N LEU A 392 -1.86 -2.83 -28.23
CA LEU A 392 -3.01 -3.55 -28.78
C LEU A 392 -4.32 -3.08 -28.15
N VAL A 393 -4.36 -2.85 -26.84
CA VAL A 393 -5.54 -2.28 -26.15
C VAL A 393 -5.85 -0.90 -26.72
N TYR A 394 -4.86 -0.02 -26.81
CA TYR A 394 -5.02 1.34 -27.34
C TYR A 394 -5.49 1.35 -28.80
N ARG A 395 -4.95 0.46 -29.65
CA ARG A 395 -5.38 0.32 -31.05
C ARG A 395 -6.76 -0.32 -31.21
N ALA A 396 -7.18 -1.14 -30.25
CA ALA A 396 -8.47 -1.82 -30.30
C ALA A 396 -9.63 -0.98 -29.73
N ALA A 397 -9.35 0.05 -28.93
CA ALA A 397 -10.33 1.01 -28.46
C ALA A 397 -10.90 1.83 -29.63
N ARG A 398 -12.23 1.99 -29.67
CA ARG A 398 -12.95 2.58 -30.80
C ARG A 398 -12.99 4.10 -30.71
N THR A 399 -13.26 4.62 -29.51
CA THR A 399 -13.47 6.06 -29.28
C THR A 399 -12.24 6.72 -28.62
N GLN A 400 -12.12 8.05 -28.75
CA GLN A 400 -11.04 8.80 -28.05
C GLN A 400 -11.17 8.74 -26.52
N PRO A 401 -12.38 8.82 -25.93
CA PRO A 401 -12.56 8.63 -24.49
C PRO A 401 -12.12 7.25 -23.99
N GLU A 402 -12.47 6.17 -24.70
CA GLU A 402 -12.01 4.81 -24.38
C GLU A 402 -10.48 4.74 -24.40
N LYS A 403 -9.84 5.31 -25.43
CA LYS A 403 -8.37 5.39 -25.54
C LYS A 403 -7.76 6.14 -24.36
N ALA A 404 -8.37 7.27 -23.97
CA ALA A 404 -7.90 8.07 -22.85
C ALA A 404 -8.03 7.32 -21.52
N ARG A 405 -9.16 6.66 -21.25
CA ARG A 405 -9.37 5.85 -20.04
C ARG A 405 -8.43 4.64 -19.98
N ALA A 406 -8.32 3.88 -21.06
CA ALA A 406 -7.39 2.75 -21.15
C ALA A 406 -5.93 3.20 -20.99
N GLY A 407 -5.57 4.37 -21.54
CA GLY A 407 -4.28 5.00 -21.36
C GLY A 407 -3.98 5.35 -19.91
N ARG A 408 -4.93 5.97 -19.21
CA ARG A 408 -4.83 6.30 -17.77
C ARG A 408 -4.69 5.04 -16.92
N ALA A 409 -5.54 4.04 -17.15
CA ALA A 409 -5.50 2.74 -16.47
C ALA A 409 -4.13 2.04 -16.65
N SER A 410 -3.63 2.02 -17.89
CA SER A 410 -2.31 1.46 -18.19
C SER A 410 -1.16 2.23 -17.56
N TRP A 411 -1.26 3.56 -17.50
CA TRP A 411 -0.25 4.40 -16.83
C TRP A 411 -0.17 4.06 -15.34
N THR A 412 -1.30 4.04 -14.63
CA THR A 412 -1.35 3.70 -13.19
C THR A 412 -0.80 2.30 -12.94
N ALA A 413 -1.20 1.31 -13.74
CA ALA A 413 -0.70 -0.06 -13.63
C ALA A 413 0.82 -0.16 -13.79
N ARG A 414 1.40 0.56 -14.76
CA ARG A 414 2.85 0.51 -15.02
C ARG A 414 3.65 1.27 -13.96
N VAL A 415 3.20 2.45 -13.57
CA VAL A 415 3.92 3.27 -12.59
C VAL A 415 3.94 2.59 -11.23
N THR A 416 2.81 2.06 -10.78
CA THR A 416 2.73 1.37 -9.47
C THR A 416 3.66 0.15 -9.41
N ILE A 417 3.68 -0.72 -10.42
CA ILE A 417 4.63 -1.85 -10.43
C ILE A 417 6.08 -1.38 -10.57
N ALA A 418 6.38 -0.35 -11.38
CA ALA A 418 7.74 0.14 -11.58
C ALA A 418 8.32 0.78 -10.31
N VAL A 419 7.54 1.63 -9.63
CA VAL A 419 7.88 2.23 -8.33
C VAL A 419 8.20 1.12 -7.34
N THR A 420 7.29 0.16 -7.19
CA THR A 420 7.44 -0.93 -6.23
C THR A 420 8.66 -1.81 -6.53
N VAL A 421 8.85 -2.22 -7.79
CA VAL A 421 10.00 -3.04 -8.23
C VAL A 421 11.31 -2.30 -7.98
N PHE A 422 11.39 -1.02 -8.36
CA PHE A 422 12.59 -0.21 -8.15
C PHE A 422 12.97 -0.11 -6.67
N PHE A 423 12.03 0.27 -5.80
CA PHE A 423 12.31 0.39 -4.37
C PHE A 423 12.65 -0.95 -3.71
N PHE A 424 12.04 -2.04 -4.18
CA PHE A 424 12.38 -3.38 -3.72
C PHE A 424 13.80 -3.77 -4.12
N ILE A 425 14.21 -3.58 -5.37
CA ILE A 425 15.57 -3.87 -5.84
C ILE A 425 16.59 -3.08 -5.03
N MET A 426 16.37 -1.77 -4.86
CA MET A 426 17.28 -0.93 -4.07
C MET A 426 17.40 -1.39 -2.63
N THR A 427 16.27 -1.73 -2.00
CA THR A 427 16.26 -2.20 -0.60
C THR A 427 16.93 -3.57 -0.47
N ALA A 428 16.68 -4.48 -1.40
CA ALA A 428 17.28 -5.82 -1.42
C ALA A 428 18.81 -5.74 -1.63
N LEU A 429 19.28 -4.94 -2.59
CA LEU A 429 20.71 -4.77 -2.85
C LEU A 429 21.43 -4.14 -1.65
N VAL A 430 20.85 -3.09 -1.03
CA VAL A 430 21.41 -2.50 0.19
C VAL A 430 21.44 -3.50 1.33
N LEU A 431 20.37 -4.30 1.50
CA LEU A 431 20.31 -5.34 2.53
C LEU A 431 21.39 -6.41 2.32
N TYR A 432 21.54 -6.93 1.11
CA TYR A 432 22.57 -7.95 0.81
C TYR A 432 23.98 -7.41 1.01
N GLU A 433 24.23 -6.18 0.56
CA GLU A 433 25.51 -5.50 0.78
C GLU A 433 25.77 -5.27 2.27
N SER A 434 24.75 -4.88 3.06
CA SER A 434 24.88 -4.77 4.51
C SER A 434 25.19 -6.11 5.17
N LEU A 435 24.53 -7.20 4.76
CA LEU A 435 24.78 -8.54 5.27
C LEU A 435 26.20 -9.01 4.95
N LEU A 436 26.67 -8.76 3.72
CA LEU A 436 28.02 -9.09 3.29
C LEU A 436 29.06 -8.32 4.10
N ASN A 437 28.90 -7.00 4.24
CA ASN A 437 29.79 -6.17 5.05
C ASN A 437 29.85 -6.62 6.52
N VAL A 438 28.71 -7.02 7.10
CA VAL A 438 28.67 -7.59 8.46
C VAL A 438 29.41 -8.93 8.49
N ALA A 439 29.14 -9.83 7.55
CA ALA A 439 29.80 -11.13 7.48
C ALA A 439 31.32 -10.99 7.37
N THR A 440 31.80 -10.12 6.48
CA THR A 440 33.23 -9.83 6.29
C THR A 440 33.84 -9.21 7.55
N ARG A 441 33.16 -8.27 8.20
CA ARG A 441 33.66 -7.64 9.44
C ARG A 441 33.82 -8.61 10.61
N TYR A 442 32.99 -9.65 10.66
CA TYR A 442 33.00 -10.62 11.76
C TYR A 442 33.61 -11.99 11.37
N HIS A 443 34.11 -12.16 10.15
CA HIS A 443 34.63 -13.43 9.63
C HIS A 443 35.75 -14.03 10.51
N GLU A 444 36.68 -13.20 11.00
CA GLU A 444 37.74 -13.68 11.91
C GLU A 444 37.21 -14.25 13.23
N ARG A 445 35.98 -13.87 13.64
CA ARG A 445 35.35 -14.30 14.89
C ARG A 445 34.33 -15.41 14.71
N LEU A 446 33.65 -15.41 13.57
CA LEU A 446 32.57 -16.32 13.20
C LEU A 446 32.97 -16.90 11.83
N ASP A 447 33.36 -18.17 11.80
CA ASP A 447 33.76 -18.85 10.57
C ASP A 447 32.54 -19.06 9.63
N ILE A 448 32.11 -17.96 8.99
CA ILE A 448 30.85 -17.88 8.25
C ILE A 448 31.04 -18.47 6.85
N PHE A 449 32.16 -18.20 6.16
CA PHE A 449 32.32 -18.62 4.77
C PHE A 449 32.74 -20.10 4.64
N PRO A 450 32.19 -20.86 3.67
CA PRO A 450 32.65 -22.19 3.33
C PRO A 450 34.10 -22.16 2.85
N HIS A 451 34.86 -23.17 3.25
CA HIS A 451 36.23 -23.38 2.80
C HIS A 451 36.20 -24.06 1.44
N ALA A 452 36.94 -23.52 0.46
CA ALA A 452 37.14 -24.21 -0.81
C ALA A 452 37.89 -25.53 -0.55
N THR A 453 37.26 -26.68 -0.84
CA THR A 453 37.92 -27.99 -0.78
C THR A 453 38.26 -28.43 -2.20
N ALA A 454 39.48 -28.96 -2.38
CA ALA A 454 40.05 -29.35 -3.68
C ALA A 454 39.18 -30.34 -4.50
N SER A 455 38.22 -31.01 -3.86
CA SER A 455 37.36 -32.05 -4.44
C SER A 455 35.94 -31.61 -4.83
N ALA A 456 35.55 -30.36 -4.54
CA ALA A 456 34.22 -29.84 -4.83
C ALA A 456 34.32 -28.53 -5.61
N PRO A 457 34.54 -28.57 -6.94
CA PRO A 457 34.55 -27.35 -7.75
C PRO A 457 33.26 -26.57 -7.50
N LEU A 458 33.38 -25.24 -7.44
CA LEU A 458 32.24 -24.37 -7.21
C LEU A 458 31.07 -24.78 -8.14
N PRO A 459 29.81 -24.77 -7.65
CA PRO A 459 28.70 -25.36 -8.38
C PRO A 459 28.42 -24.65 -9.71
N ILE A 460 27.62 -25.28 -10.58
CA ILE A 460 27.36 -24.88 -11.98
C ILE A 460 27.16 -23.36 -12.15
N VAL A 461 26.49 -22.71 -11.20
CA VAL A 461 26.15 -21.27 -11.23
C VAL A 461 27.37 -20.37 -11.21
N SER A 462 28.37 -20.65 -10.35
CA SER A 462 29.60 -19.85 -10.30
C SER A 462 30.48 -20.04 -11.54
N ARG A 463 30.38 -21.20 -12.21
CA ARG A 463 31.10 -21.46 -13.48
C ARG A 463 30.61 -20.56 -14.61
N PHE A 464 29.31 -20.22 -14.61
CA PHE A 464 28.72 -19.31 -15.58
C PHE A 464 28.86 -17.83 -15.17
N LEU A 465 28.69 -17.52 -13.88
CA LEU A 465 28.69 -16.13 -13.41
C LEU A 465 30.11 -15.58 -13.19
N ALA A 466 31.09 -16.40 -12.86
CA ALA A 466 32.44 -15.93 -12.56
C ALA A 466 33.50 -16.81 -13.23
N PRO A 467 33.57 -16.82 -14.58
CA PRO A 467 34.50 -17.66 -15.33
C PRO A 467 35.98 -17.35 -15.03
N ASP A 468 36.26 -16.13 -14.55
CA ASP A 468 37.59 -15.64 -14.18
C ASP A 468 38.03 -16.02 -12.77
N LEU A 469 37.19 -16.67 -11.96
CA LEU A 469 37.66 -17.22 -10.68
C LEU A 469 38.57 -18.43 -10.98
N PRO A 470 39.81 -18.47 -10.43
CA PRO A 470 40.73 -19.59 -10.63
C PRO A 470 40.07 -20.93 -10.31
N ARG A 471 40.17 -21.88 -11.24
CA ARG A 471 39.41 -23.15 -11.20
C ARG A 471 39.96 -24.16 -10.21
N ASP A 472 41.25 -24.04 -9.89
CA ASP A 472 42.04 -25.07 -9.18
C ASP A 472 42.91 -24.49 -8.04
N GLU A 473 42.85 -23.18 -7.76
CA GLU A 473 43.57 -22.62 -6.62
C GLU A 473 42.77 -22.86 -5.34
N VAL A 474 43.35 -23.58 -4.40
CA VAL A 474 42.89 -23.60 -3.00
C VAL A 474 43.10 -22.19 -2.44
N ASP A 475 42.18 -21.70 -1.59
CA ASP A 475 42.39 -20.43 -0.87
C ASP A 475 43.81 -20.41 -0.28
N PRO A 476 44.58 -19.33 -0.46
CA PRO A 476 45.95 -19.28 0.03
C PRO A 476 45.96 -19.59 1.54
N PRO A 477 46.93 -20.40 2.02
CA PRO A 477 47.00 -20.77 3.43
C PRO A 477 47.06 -19.50 4.29
N GLY A 478 46.04 -19.29 5.14
CA GLY A 478 45.88 -18.10 5.98
C GLY A 478 44.72 -17.18 5.61
N GLN A 479 44.03 -17.38 4.48
CA GLN A 479 42.82 -16.61 4.12
C GLN A 479 41.64 -17.51 3.65
N PRO A 480 41.20 -18.50 4.45
CA PRO A 480 40.05 -19.32 4.08
C PRO A 480 38.79 -18.47 3.94
N GLY A 481 38.08 -18.61 2.81
CA GLY A 481 36.84 -17.91 2.50
C GLY A 481 36.97 -16.69 1.58
N GLU A 482 38.18 -16.30 1.17
CA GLU A 482 38.40 -15.17 0.26
C GLU A 482 37.71 -15.38 -1.09
N GLN A 483 37.77 -16.59 -1.65
CA GLN A 483 37.05 -16.90 -2.89
C GLN A 483 35.53 -16.81 -2.75
N THR A 484 34.97 -17.24 -1.63
CA THR A 484 33.52 -17.14 -1.38
C THR A 484 33.10 -15.68 -1.22
N HIS A 485 33.91 -14.87 -0.54
CA HIS A 485 33.68 -13.44 -0.43
C HIS A 485 33.67 -12.77 -1.81
N ARG A 486 34.73 -12.98 -2.62
CA ARG A 486 34.81 -12.46 -3.99
C ARG A 486 33.66 -12.95 -4.88
N PHE A 487 33.20 -14.20 -4.69
CA PHE A 487 32.03 -14.74 -5.38
C PHE A 487 30.75 -13.98 -5.01
N LEU A 488 30.50 -13.74 -3.72
CA LEU A 488 29.34 -13.00 -3.24
C LEU A 488 29.38 -11.52 -3.68
N GLU A 489 30.55 -10.88 -3.64
CA GLU A 489 30.75 -9.53 -4.17
C GLU A 489 30.42 -9.47 -5.67
N LYS A 490 30.94 -10.41 -6.47
CA LYS A 490 30.61 -10.51 -7.89
C LYS A 490 29.12 -10.77 -8.12
N LEU A 491 28.48 -11.60 -7.29
CA LEU A 491 27.05 -11.87 -7.37
C LEU A 491 26.23 -10.61 -7.12
N ILE A 492 26.57 -9.80 -6.10
CA ILE A 492 25.91 -8.51 -5.85
C ILE A 492 26.14 -7.57 -7.03
N ALA A 493 27.38 -7.42 -7.51
CA ALA A 493 27.71 -6.56 -8.64
C ALA A 493 26.95 -6.95 -9.92
N GLN A 494 26.86 -8.24 -10.23
CA GLN A 494 26.14 -8.77 -11.39
C GLN A 494 24.63 -8.70 -11.24
N SER A 495 24.11 -8.92 -10.03
CA SER A 495 22.67 -8.77 -9.74
C SER A 495 22.18 -7.33 -9.92
N GLY A 496 23.09 -6.35 -9.77
CA GLY A 496 22.84 -4.96 -10.11
C GLY A 496 22.71 -4.71 -11.61
N THR A 497 23.29 -5.53 -12.48
CA THR A 497 23.53 -5.26 -13.93
C THR A 497 24.31 -3.96 -14.18
N SER A 498 25.08 -3.93 -15.27
CA SER A 498 25.75 -2.73 -15.78
C SER A 498 24.78 -1.56 -16.06
N GLY A 499 23.49 -1.84 -16.26
CA GLY A 499 22.47 -0.83 -16.53
C GLY A 499 21.93 -0.06 -15.32
N LEU A 500 22.11 -0.55 -14.07
CA LEU A 500 21.48 0.05 -12.90
C LEU A 500 22.00 1.45 -12.57
N ARG A 501 23.28 1.76 -12.80
CA ARG A 501 23.82 3.12 -12.64
C ARG A 501 23.10 4.12 -13.54
N LEU A 502 22.93 3.77 -14.81
CA LEU A 502 22.18 4.60 -15.75
C LEU A 502 20.70 4.69 -15.33
N ALA A 503 20.10 3.59 -14.90
CA ALA A 503 18.74 3.58 -14.37
C ALA A 503 18.59 4.56 -13.22
N LEU A 504 19.53 4.59 -12.27
CA LEU A 504 19.54 5.52 -11.15
C LEU A 504 19.63 6.99 -11.59
N VAL A 505 20.43 7.29 -12.62
CA VAL A 505 20.48 8.64 -13.20
C VAL A 505 19.13 9.02 -13.80
N ILE A 506 18.49 8.12 -14.54
CA ILE A 506 17.17 8.37 -15.13
C ILE A 506 16.08 8.46 -14.04
N VAL A 507 16.16 7.65 -12.99
CA VAL A 507 15.26 7.74 -11.82
C VAL A 507 15.49 9.05 -11.07
N LEU A 508 16.73 9.53 -10.95
CA LEU A 508 17.02 10.84 -10.38
C LEU A 508 16.38 11.95 -11.21
N LEU A 509 16.43 11.86 -12.53
CA LEU A 509 15.70 12.78 -13.41
C LEU A 509 14.18 12.71 -13.17
N ALA A 510 13.60 11.51 -13.06
CA ALA A 510 12.20 11.36 -12.68
C ALA A 510 11.90 12.00 -11.31
N GLY A 511 12.81 11.85 -10.35
CA GLY A 511 12.75 12.48 -9.04
C GLY A 511 12.79 14.00 -9.11
N ILE A 512 13.60 14.58 -9.99
CA ILE A 512 13.67 16.04 -10.24
C ILE A 512 12.36 16.54 -10.87
N LEU A 513 11.80 15.81 -11.83
CA LEU A 513 10.50 16.17 -12.41
C LEU A 513 9.38 16.10 -11.36
N ALA A 514 9.37 15.05 -10.54
CA ALA A 514 8.40 14.90 -9.46
C ALA A 514 8.61 15.93 -8.32
N SER A 515 9.85 16.39 -8.10
CA SER A 515 10.16 17.33 -7.03
C SER A 515 9.53 18.70 -7.26
N TRP A 516 9.21 19.08 -8.50
CA TRP A 516 8.48 20.31 -8.81
C TRP A 516 7.17 20.41 -8.01
N LEU A 517 6.33 19.37 -8.08
CA LEU A 517 5.08 19.32 -7.31
C LEU A 517 5.36 19.35 -5.79
N VAL A 518 6.35 18.58 -5.33
CA VAL A 518 6.72 18.55 -3.90
C VAL A 518 7.18 19.94 -3.42
N VAL A 519 7.98 20.65 -4.21
CA VAL A 519 8.46 21.99 -3.91
C VAL A 519 7.31 22.97 -3.84
N ILE A 520 6.33 22.91 -4.76
CA ILE A 520 5.13 23.74 -4.71
C ILE A 520 4.29 23.43 -3.47
N VAL A 521 4.07 22.16 -3.15
CA VAL A 521 3.31 21.75 -1.95
C VAL A 521 4.01 22.24 -0.66
N ILE A 522 5.32 22.08 -0.57
CA ILE A 522 6.09 22.54 0.58
C ILE A 522 6.09 24.08 0.66
N SER A 523 6.33 24.78 -0.45
CA SER A 523 6.41 26.24 -0.47
C SER A 523 5.08 26.86 -0.06
N THR A 524 3.96 26.34 -0.58
CA THR A 524 2.61 26.81 -0.24
C THR A 524 2.20 26.48 1.19
N SER A 525 2.74 25.41 1.78
CA SER A 525 2.52 25.10 3.20
C SER A 525 3.20 26.10 4.15
N ILE A 526 4.35 26.66 3.73
CA ILE A 526 5.15 27.61 4.53
C ILE A 526 4.70 29.05 4.27
N TRP A 527 4.55 29.41 3.00
CA TRP A 527 4.20 30.76 2.58
C TRP A 527 2.88 30.74 1.82
N THR A 528 1.91 31.47 2.36
CA THR A 528 0.68 31.79 1.65
C THR A 528 0.73 33.23 1.18
N PRO A 529 0.67 33.49 -0.12
CA PRO A 529 0.45 34.84 -0.59
C PRO A 529 -0.86 35.46 -0.02
N PRO A 530 -1.08 36.77 -0.17
CA PRO A 530 -2.32 37.46 0.19
C PRO A 530 -3.46 37.16 -0.79
N ALA A 531 -4.72 37.06 -0.33
CA ALA A 531 -5.86 36.51 -1.10
C ALA A 531 -6.21 37.23 -2.42
N ASP A 532 -5.78 38.47 -2.58
CA ASP A 532 -6.06 39.41 -3.68
C ASP A 532 -4.97 39.44 -4.77
N SER A 533 -3.91 38.64 -4.65
CA SER A 533 -2.79 38.69 -5.60
C SER A 533 -3.11 38.03 -6.96
N PRO A 534 -2.83 38.67 -8.11
CA PRO A 534 -2.90 38.00 -9.43
C PRO A 534 -1.87 36.87 -9.60
N ARG A 535 -1.08 36.56 -8.58
CA ARG A 535 -0.18 35.40 -8.53
C ARG A 535 -0.91 34.07 -8.29
N TRP A 536 -2.21 34.08 -7.95
CA TRP A 536 -2.96 32.86 -7.62
C TRP A 536 -3.43 32.04 -8.79
N SER A 537 -3.84 32.69 -9.89
CA SER A 537 -4.14 31.98 -11.13
C SER A 537 -2.92 31.17 -11.57
N ARG A 538 -1.75 31.81 -11.55
CA ARG A 538 -0.46 31.17 -11.82
C ARG A 538 -0.13 30.00 -10.88
N LEU A 539 -0.52 30.06 -9.60
CA LEU A 539 -0.33 28.92 -8.70
C LEU A 539 -1.19 27.72 -9.12
N GLY A 540 -2.44 27.96 -9.53
CA GLY A 540 -3.31 26.93 -10.10
C GLY A 540 -2.70 26.27 -11.34
N ASP A 541 -2.14 27.10 -12.23
CA ASP A 541 -1.44 26.62 -13.42
C ASP A 541 -0.18 25.81 -13.06
N TRP A 542 0.65 26.32 -12.15
CA TRP A 542 1.84 25.59 -11.68
C TRP A 542 1.52 24.25 -11.02
N MET A 543 0.39 24.16 -10.31
CA MET A 543 -0.11 22.89 -9.77
C MET A 543 -0.55 21.94 -10.89
N THR A 544 -1.26 22.44 -11.90
CA THR A 544 -1.65 21.67 -13.09
C THR A 544 -0.43 21.14 -13.83
N ASP A 545 0.57 21.99 -14.06
CA ASP A 545 1.86 21.60 -14.62
C ASP A 545 2.57 20.59 -13.72
N GLY A 546 2.50 20.75 -12.40
CA GLY A 546 3.05 19.80 -11.44
C GLY A 546 2.44 18.39 -11.55
N PHE A 547 1.13 18.27 -11.78
CA PHE A 547 0.51 16.97 -12.06
C PHE A 547 0.93 16.41 -13.42
N ALA A 548 1.10 17.25 -14.44
CA ALA A 548 1.60 16.84 -15.75
C ALA A 548 3.06 16.34 -15.67
N LEU A 549 3.91 17.07 -14.96
CA LEU A 549 5.30 16.69 -14.69
C LEU A 549 5.39 15.42 -13.84
N LEU A 550 4.51 15.23 -12.87
CA LEU A 550 4.44 13.98 -12.10
C LEU A 550 4.09 12.78 -13.00
N ARG A 551 3.20 12.98 -13.99
CA ARG A 551 2.89 11.94 -14.99
C ARG A 551 4.07 11.63 -15.89
N ALA A 552 4.78 12.67 -16.34
CA ALA A 552 6.01 12.53 -17.11
C ALA A 552 7.08 11.80 -16.29
N ALA A 553 7.26 12.16 -15.02
CA ALA A 553 8.16 11.48 -14.09
C ALA A 553 7.84 9.99 -13.96
N GLY A 554 6.55 9.64 -13.82
CA GLY A 554 6.11 8.25 -13.83
C GLY A 554 6.48 7.50 -15.12
N LEU A 555 6.33 8.15 -16.28
CA LEU A 555 6.72 7.55 -17.56
C LEU A 555 8.24 7.36 -17.67
N VAL A 556 9.03 8.35 -17.24
CA VAL A 556 10.49 8.30 -17.19
C VAL A 556 10.94 7.16 -16.28
N LEU A 557 10.34 7.04 -15.09
CA LEU A 557 10.62 5.94 -14.15
C LEU A 557 10.30 4.57 -14.75
N VAL A 558 9.11 4.40 -15.33
CA VAL A 558 8.73 3.13 -15.97
C VAL A 558 9.72 2.77 -17.09
N THR A 559 10.13 3.76 -17.87
CA THR A 559 11.10 3.56 -18.96
C THR A 559 12.47 3.20 -18.41
N ALA A 560 12.93 3.85 -17.34
CA ALA A 560 14.19 3.51 -16.67
C ALA A 560 14.19 2.07 -16.14
N VAL A 561 13.11 1.69 -15.44
CA VAL A 561 12.94 0.38 -14.85
C VAL A 561 12.92 -0.69 -15.95
N LEU A 562 12.16 -0.51 -17.03
CA LEU A 562 12.17 -1.46 -18.15
C LEU A 562 13.52 -1.49 -18.88
N ALA A 563 14.11 -0.34 -19.17
CA ALA A 563 15.28 -0.26 -20.03
C ALA A 563 16.55 -0.80 -19.36
N PHE A 564 16.68 -0.74 -18.03
CA PHE A 564 17.99 -0.99 -17.41
C PHE A 564 18.52 -2.41 -17.64
N ILE A 565 17.68 -3.43 -17.69
CA ILE A 565 18.14 -4.78 -17.98
C ILE A 565 18.53 -4.95 -19.43
N LEU A 566 17.76 -4.39 -20.36
CA LEU A 566 18.11 -4.45 -21.78
C LEU A 566 19.42 -3.70 -22.04
N ILE A 567 19.59 -2.54 -21.43
CA ILE A 567 20.82 -1.76 -21.54
C ILE A 567 21.99 -2.51 -20.89
N GLY A 568 21.79 -3.12 -19.72
CA GLY A 568 22.82 -3.92 -19.07
C GLY A 568 23.25 -5.11 -19.94
N LEU A 569 22.29 -5.91 -20.41
CA LEU A 569 22.55 -7.06 -21.27
C LEU A 569 23.26 -6.64 -22.58
N LEU A 570 22.81 -5.55 -23.21
CA LEU A 570 23.43 -5.03 -24.41
C LEU A 570 24.85 -4.51 -24.13
N ALA A 571 25.04 -3.77 -23.03
CA ALA A 571 26.34 -3.24 -22.64
C ALA A 571 27.36 -4.34 -22.37
N ASP A 572 26.94 -5.40 -21.67
CA ASP A 572 27.78 -6.56 -21.39
C ASP A 572 28.10 -7.32 -22.69
N THR A 573 27.10 -7.58 -23.54
CA THR A 573 27.32 -8.21 -24.86
C THR A 573 28.30 -7.42 -25.72
N LEU A 574 28.12 -6.08 -25.81
CA LEU A 574 29.01 -5.21 -26.57
C LEU A 574 30.42 -5.15 -25.99
N ARG A 575 30.56 -5.26 -24.66
CA ARG A 575 31.86 -5.35 -23.98
C ARG A 575 32.56 -6.66 -24.37
N ASP A 576 31.83 -7.77 -24.33
CA ASP A 576 32.39 -9.10 -24.59
C ASP A 576 32.88 -9.25 -26.04
N VAL A 577 32.18 -8.64 -27.01
CA VAL A 577 32.61 -8.64 -28.42
C VAL A 577 33.56 -7.49 -28.77
N GLY A 578 33.99 -6.68 -27.79
CA GLY A 578 34.90 -5.55 -27.99
C GLY A 578 34.30 -4.37 -28.79
N ALA A 579 32.98 -4.34 -28.98
CA ALA A 579 32.27 -3.32 -29.76
C ALA A 579 31.79 -2.13 -28.92
N LEU A 580 31.99 -2.14 -27.59
CA LEU A 580 31.59 -1.04 -26.72
C LEU A 580 32.40 0.24 -27.03
N PRO A 581 31.73 1.39 -27.32
CA PRO A 581 32.41 2.63 -27.69
C PRO A 581 33.54 3.02 -26.73
N SER A 582 34.60 3.62 -27.25
CA SER A 582 35.80 4.01 -26.48
C SER A 582 35.58 5.21 -25.55
N TRP A 583 34.37 5.77 -25.50
CA TRP A 583 34.03 6.92 -24.68
C TRP A 583 34.21 6.62 -23.18
N PRO A 584 35.16 7.28 -22.48
CA PRO A 584 35.51 6.93 -21.10
C PRO A 584 34.34 7.09 -20.12
N TRP A 585 33.50 8.11 -20.31
CA TRP A 585 32.34 8.37 -19.45
C TRP A 585 31.28 7.27 -19.58
N LEU A 586 31.05 6.75 -20.79
CA LEU A 586 30.05 5.71 -21.07
C LEU A 586 30.51 4.37 -20.49
N ARG A 587 31.78 4.02 -20.67
CA ARG A 587 32.37 2.81 -20.06
C ARG A 587 32.30 2.86 -18.54
N ARG A 588 32.58 4.02 -17.94
CA ARG A 588 32.45 4.22 -16.47
C ARG A 588 31.00 4.09 -16.02
N LEU A 589 30.04 4.62 -16.76
CA LEU A 589 28.62 4.54 -16.40
C LEU A 589 28.09 3.10 -16.46
N LEU A 590 28.54 2.32 -17.44
CA LEU A 590 28.13 0.93 -17.66
C LEU A 590 29.02 -0.09 -16.95
N ASP A 591 29.94 0.34 -16.10
CA ASP A 591 30.82 -0.56 -15.34
C ASP A 591 30.02 -1.38 -14.31
N PRO A 592 30.02 -2.73 -14.39
CA PRO A 592 29.26 -3.59 -13.48
C PRO A 592 29.71 -3.48 -12.01
N ASN A 593 31.01 -3.24 -11.77
CA ASN A 593 31.54 -3.07 -10.40
C ASN A 593 31.23 -1.70 -9.82
N GLY A 594 30.63 -0.86 -10.64
CA GLY A 594 30.39 0.50 -10.31
C GLY A 594 29.35 0.74 -9.21
N MET A 595 28.35 -0.13 -9.11
CA MET A 595 27.31 0.03 -8.10
C MET A 595 27.81 -0.30 -6.71
N THR A 596 28.75 -1.23 -6.59
CA THR A 596 29.30 -1.72 -5.31
C THR A 596 29.71 -0.58 -4.37
N PRO A 597 30.61 0.37 -4.72
CA PRO A 597 31.01 1.43 -3.79
C PRO A 597 29.86 2.35 -3.35
N ILE A 598 28.83 2.54 -4.18
CA ILE A 598 27.64 3.32 -3.82
C ILE A 598 26.81 2.53 -2.81
N LEU A 599 26.55 1.25 -3.11
CA LEU A 599 25.83 0.35 -2.21
C LEU A 599 26.57 0.19 -0.88
N THR A 600 27.89 -0.01 -0.88
CA THR A 600 28.70 -0.11 0.33
C THR A 600 28.62 1.16 1.16
N ARG A 601 28.71 2.37 0.55
CA ARG A 601 28.53 3.63 1.29
C ARG A 601 27.16 3.73 1.94
N ILE A 602 26.10 3.37 1.20
CA ILE A 602 24.73 3.34 1.73
C ILE A 602 24.62 2.31 2.86
N ALA A 603 25.12 1.09 2.64
CA ALA A 603 25.13 0.00 3.60
C ALA A 603 25.93 0.32 4.86
N ILE A 604 27.04 1.04 4.76
CA ILE A 604 27.81 1.55 5.90
C ILE A 604 27.00 2.61 6.65
N VAL A 605 26.35 3.55 5.97
CA VAL A 605 25.48 4.54 6.63
C VAL A 605 24.34 3.85 7.39
N PHE A 606 23.76 2.79 6.82
CA PHE A 606 22.72 1.98 7.47
C PHE A 606 23.27 1.01 8.54
N GLY A 607 24.51 0.51 8.38
CA GLY A 607 25.15 -0.48 9.25
C GLY A 607 25.99 0.12 10.39
N ALA A 608 26.40 1.39 10.29
CA ALA A 608 27.20 2.08 11.29
C ALA A 608 26.35 2.54 12.48
N SER A 609 25.99 1.58 13.36
CA SER A 609 25.46 1.76 14.72
C SER A 609 24.06 2.41 14.89
N ALA A 610 23.38 2.03 15.96
CA ALA A 610 22.05 2.53 16.34
C ALA A 610 21.97 4.07 16.46
N ALA A 611 23.09 4.74 16.76
CA ALA A 611 23.17 6.19 16.87
C ALA A 611 23.05 6.92 15.51
N THR A 612 23.67 6.39 14.44
CA THR A 612 23.55 6.96 13.09
C THR A 612 22.16 6.72 12.52
N ILE A 613 21.57 5.55 12.80
CA ILE A 613 20.17 5.25 12.48
C ILE A 613 19.26 6.23 13.22
N ALA A 614 19.49 6.50 14.51
CA ALA A 614 18.70 7.47 15.28
C ALA A 614 18.84 8.91 14.75
N ALA A 615 20.05 9.37 14.43
CA ALA A 615 20.30 10.71 13.90
C ALA A 615 19.74 10.91 12.49
N LEU A 616 19.92 9.93 11.61
CA LEU A 616 19.29 9.89 10.29
C LEU A 616 17.77 9.83 10.44
N TRP A 617 17.26 9.06 11.42
CA TRP A 617 15.83 8.99 11.72
C TRP A 617 15.27 10.30 12.24
N LEU A 618 16.02 11.09 13.04
CA LEU A 618 15.59 12.45 13.39
C LEU A 618 15.45 13.33 12.15
N ARG A 619 16.40 13.27 11.21
CA ARG A 619 16.34 14.04 9.96
C ARG A 619 15.22 13.56 9.02
N VAL A 620 15.06 12.25 8.88
CA VAL A 620 13.96 11.62 8.14
C VAL A 620 12.63 11.93 8.81
N LYS A 621 12.54 11.95 10.14
CA LYS A 621 11.32 12.33 10.87
C LYS A 621 10.98 13.79 10.65
N THR A 622 11.97 14.69 10.63
CA THR A 622 11.73 16.11 10.30
C THR A 622 11.26 16.28 8.86
N LEU A 623 11.87 15.57 7.90
CA LEU A 623 11.46 15.59 6.50
C LEU A 623 10.10 14.91 6.28
N ALA A 624 9.87 13.76 6.91
CA ALA A 624 8.63 13.00 6.86
C ALA A 624 7.49 13.75 7.56
N ASN A 625 7.76 14.53 8.61
CA ASN A 625 6.77 15.41 9.22
C ASN A 625 6.37 16.53 8.25
N ARG A 626 7.30 17.05 7.45
CA ARG A 626 7.01 18.05 6.40
C ARG A 626 6.32 17.44 5.18
N ALA A 627 6.66 16.20 4.82
CA ALA A 627 6.03 15.43 3.74
C ALA A 627 4.79 14.64 4.19
N ARG A 628 4.43 14.70 5.48
CA ARG A 628 3.34 13.94 6.10
C ARG A 628 2.01 14.16 5.40
N PRO A 629 1.64 15.37 4.94
CA PRO A 629 0.39 15.55 4.21
C PRO A 629 0.35 14.73 2.91
N ALA A 630 1.41 14.77 2.10
CA ALA A 630 1.49 14.03 0.85
C ALA A 630 1.52 12.50 1.05
N LEU A 631 2.31 12.02 2.03
CA LEU A 631 2.36 10.60 2.40
C LEU A 631 1.03 10.13 3.00
N GLY A 632 0.37 10.98 3.79
CA GLY A 632 -0.95 10.72 4.35
C GLY A 632 -1.99 10.46 3.27
N ILE A 633 -1.96 11.22 2.16
CA ILE A 633 -2.91 11.02 1.05
C ILE A 633 -2.69 9.64 0.43
N LEU A 634 -1.45 9.28 0.11
CA LEU A 634 -1.15 7.97 -0.47
C LEU A 634 -1.60 6.83 0.44
N LEU A 635 -1.33 6.95 1.74
CA LEU A 635 -1.73 5.96 2.75
C LEU A 635 -3.25 5.88 2.92
N ASP A 636 -3.97 7.01 2.88
CA ASP A 636 -5.42 7.03 3.01
C ASP A 636 -6.11 6.47 1.76
N VAL A 637 -5.61 6.79 0.56
CA VAL A 637 -6.08 6.16 -0.70
C VAL A 637 -5.81 4.65 -0.69
N ASP A 638 -4.61 4.23 -0.26
CA ASP A 638 -4.23 2.81 -0.10
C ASP A 638 -5.18 2.09 0.86
N ASN A 639 -5.36 2.64 2.06
CA ASN A 639 -6.21 2.08 3.11
C ASN A 639 -7.68 2.01 2.65
N TYR A 640 -8.18 3.06 1.98
CA TYR A 640 -9.56 3.11 1.51
C TYR A 640 -9.84 2.16 0.34
N LEU A 641 -8.83 1.83 -0.48
CA LEU A 641 -8.94 0.88 -1.59
C LEU A 641 -8.47 -0.54 -1.23
N ARG A 642 -8.08 -0.77 0.03
CA ARG A 642 -7.61 -2.06 0.54
C ARG A 642 -8.75 -3.07 0.68
N GLU A 643 -8.52 -4.30 0.21
CA GLU A 643 -9.51 -5.39 0.21
C GLU A 643 -9.19 -6.52 1.20
N SER A 644 -8.13 -6.36 2.00
CA SER A 644 -7.66 -7.40 2.91
C SER A 644 -7.30 -6.81 4.29
N PRO A 645 -7.57 -7.56 5.38
CA PRO A 645 -8.25 -8.85 5.41
C PRO A 645 -9.75 -8.71 5.10
N VAL A 646 -10.36 -9.72 4.47
CA VAL A 646 -11.75 -9.66 3.94
C VAL A 646 -12.79 -9.41 5.04
N ASP A 647 -12.51 -9.88 6.25
CA ASP A 647 -13.38 -9.78 7.41
C ASP A 647 -13.33 -8.42 8.13
N GLY A 648 -12.44 -7.51 7.76
CA GLY A 648 -12.22 -6.27 8.51
C GLY A 648 -11.58 -5.15 7.70
N THR A 649 -12.02 -4.92 6.46
CA THR A 649 -11.39 -3.90 5.61
C THR A 649 -11.67 -2.48 6.14
N PRO A 650 -10.71 -1.54 6.00
CA PRO A 650 -10.90 -0.18 6.51
C PRO A 650 -12.16 0.50 5.94
N ARG A 651 -12.43 0.31 4.64
CA ARG A 651 -13.63 0.86 3.98
C ARG A 651 -14.93 0.33 4.60
N ALA A 652 -15.03 -0.96 4.91
CA ALA A 652 -16.23 -1.54 5.52
C ALA A 652 -16.47 -0.97 6.92
N ARG A 653 -15.41 -0.81 7.72
CA ARG A 653 -15.47 -0.18 9.06
C ARG A 653 -15.89 1.29 8.99
N MET A 654 -15.41 2.03 7.99
CA MET A 654 -15.84 3.41 7.73
C MET A 654 -17.33 3.47 7.38
N ALA A 655 -17.80 2.59 6.49
CA ALA A 655 -19.20 2.52 6.09
C ALA A 655 -20.13 2.15 7.25
N GLU A 656 -19.74 1.19 8.11
CA GLU A 656 -20.48 0.85 9.32
C GLU A 656 -20.64 2.05 10.27
N ARG A 657 -19.56 2.79 10.54
CA ARG A 657 -19.63 3.99 11.40
C ARG A 657 -20.52 5.06 10.78
N TYR A 658 -20.37 5.30 9.48
CA TYR A 658 -21.18 6.28 8.76
C TYR A 658 -22.67 5.90 8.82
N ALA A 659 -23.00 4.65 8.50
CA ALA A 659 -24.37 4.13 8.56
C ALA A 659 -24.96 4.27 9.96
N SER A 660 -24.18 3.93 11.00
CA SER A 660 -24.62 4.00 12.39
C SER A 660 -24.92 5.44 12.83
N LEU A 661 -24.10 6.41 12.38
CA LEU A 661 -24.37 7.83 12.61
C LEU A 661 -25.62 8.32 11.88
N LEU A 662 -25.82 7.94 10.62
CA LEU A 662 -27.04 8.29 9.88
C LEU A 662 -28.29 7.68 10.51
N ARG A 663 -28.22 6.41 10.93
CA ARG A 663 -29.31 5.74 11.66
C ARG A 663 -29.67 6.49 12.93
N TYR A 664 -28.68 6.92 13.71
CA TYR A 664 -28.89 7.70 14.92
C TYR A 664 -29.60 9.04 14.63
N ILE A 665 -29.17 9.75 13.60
CA ILE A 665 -29.76 11.04 13.20
C ILE A 665 -31.20 10.86 12.71
N VAL A 666 -31.43 9.91 11.81
CA VAL A 666 -32.75 9.67 11.19
C VAL A 666 -33.75 9.07 12.18
N ALA A 667 -33.31 8.25 13.13
CA ALA A 667 -34.19 7.65 14.14
C ALA A 667 -34.74 8.67 15.15
N ARG A 668 -34.15 9.87 15.25
CA ARG A 668 -34.60 10.91 16.18
C ARG A 668 -35.96 11.47 15.71
N LYS A 669 -36.96 11.40 16.58
CA LYS A 669 -38.32 11.92 16.35
C LYS A 669 -38.56 13.25 17.07
N ALA A 670 -39.34 14.13 16.46
CA ALA A 670 -39.79 15.33 17.15
C ALA A 670 -40.73 14.96 18.32
N PRO A 671 -40.80 15.78 19.40
CA PRO A 671 -41.76 15.56 20.47
C PRO A 671 -43.18 15.55 19.88
N ALA A 672 -43.94 14.48 20.12
CA ALA A 672 -45.30 14.36 19.62
C ALA A 672 -46.19 15.45 20.24
N THR A 673 -46.61 16.44 19.45
CA THR A 673 -47.77 17.27 19.78
C THR A 673 -49.03 16.45 19.46
N ALA A 674 -50.11 16.67 20.21
CA ALA A 674 -51.30 15.79 20.28
C ALA A 674 -52.08 15.54 18.96
N THR A 675 -51.62 16.08 17.83
CA THR A 675 -52.32 16.05 16.53
C THR A 675 -51.44 15.73 15.31
N GLU A 676 -50.12 15.47 15.45
CA GLU A 676 -49.24 15.18 14.31
C GLU A 676 -48.70 13.74 14.34
N GLN A 677 -48.70 13.08 13.17
CA GLN A 677 -47.96 11.84 12.91
C GLN A 677 -46.47 12.02 13.26
N GLU A 678 -45.77 10.92 13.59
CA GLU A 678 -44.35 10.88 13.97
C GLU A 678 -43.40 11.49 12.92
N ARG A 679 -43.30 12.81 12.89
CA ARG A 679 -42.40 13.54 12.00
C ARG A 679 -40.93 13.35 12.42
N PRO A 680 -39.99 13.33 11.48
CA PRO A 680 -38.57 13.32 11.80
C PRO A 680 -38.19 14.56 12.63
N TYR A 681 -37.20 14.41 13.51
CA TYR A 681 -36.70 15.53 14.31
C TYR A 681 -35.96 16.56 13.45
N PHE A 682 -35.25 16.11 12.42
CA PHE A 682 -34.48 16.96 11.52
C PHE A 682 -35.24 17.16 10.21
N ASP A 683 -35.30 18.41 9.75
CA ASP A 683 -35.86 18.79 8.46
C ASP A 683 -34.86 18.56 7.32
N ARG A 684 -33.55 18.58 7.65
CA ARG A 684 -32.45 18.49 6.68
C ARG A 684 -31.17 17.93 7.29
N ILE A 685 -30.38 17.27 6.44
CA ILE A 685 -29.02 16.83 6.73
C ILE A 685 -28.03 17.54 5.80
N VAL A 686 -27.04 18.23 6.36
CA VAL A 686 -25.95 18.89 5.62
C VAL A 686 -24.65 18.13 5.89
N ILE A 687 -24.09 17.48 4.89
CA ILE A 687 -22.81 16.78 5.00
C ILE A 687 -21.70 17.74 4.58
N VAL A 688 -20.77 18.03 5.48
CA VAL A 688 -19.59 18.87 5.22
C VAL A 688 -18.36 17.97 5.16
N ALA A 689 -17.90 17.69 3.95
CA ALA A 689 -16.84 16.75 3.68
C ALA A 689 -15.57 17.45 3.16
N HIS A 690 -14.42 17.14 3.75
CA HIS A 690 -13.12 17.67 3.31
C HIS A 690 -12.25 16.53 2.76
N SER A 691 -11.55 16.76 1.65
CA SER A 691 -10.54 15.83 1.12
C SER A 691 -11.09 14.40 0.95
N GLN A 692 -10.41 13.39 1.51
CA GLN A 692 -10.83 11.98 1.56
C GLN A 692 -12.25 11.78 2.12
N GLY A 693 -12.72 12.64 3.04
CA GLY A 693 -14.10 12.61 3.52
C GLY A 693 -15.13 12.80 2.40
N THR A 694 -14.75 13.48 1.32
CA THR A 694 -15.57 13.62 0.11
C THR A 694 -15.81 12.27 -0.56
N VAL A 695 -14.75 11.47 -0.70
CA VAL A 695 -14.83 10.16 -1.37
C VAL A 695 -15.62 9.19 -0.52
N ILE A 696 -15.37 9.19 0.79
CA ILE A 696 -16.12 8.37 1.75
C ILE A 696 -17.61 8.69 1.68
N SER A 697 -17.97 9.97 1.75
CA SER A 697 -19.38 10.40 1.70
C SER A 697 -20.03 10.11 0.35
N ALA A 698 -19.36 10.46 -0.75
CA ALA A 698 -19.93 10.30 -2.09
C ALA A 698 -20.08 8.83 -2.49
N ASP A 699 -19.06 7.98 -2.28
CA ASP A 699 -19.17 6.53 -2.54
C ASP A 699 -20.26 5.89 -1.69
N PHE A 700 -20.35 6.26 -0.40
CA PHE A 700 -21.30 5.65 0.52
C PHE A 700 -22.75 6.06 0.19
N LEU A 701 -23.01 7.34 -0.07
CA LEU A 701 -24.34 7.79 -0.50
C LEU A 701 -24.77 7.14 -1.82
N ARG A 702 -23.87 7.04 -2.81
CA ARG A 702 -24.14 6.30 -4.06
C ARG A 702 -24.48 4.84 -3.80
N PHE A 703 -23.74 4.20 -2.89
CA PHE A 703 -24.00 2.82 -2.51
C PHE A 703 -25.40 2.67 -1.88
N LEU A 704 -25.79 3.56 -0.97
CA LEU A 704 -27.12 3.54 -0.35
C LEU A 704 -28.24 3.72 -1.38
N VAL A 705 -28.09 4.69 -2.30
CA VAL A 705 -29.07 4.90 -3.39
C VAL A 705 -29.18 3.69 -4.30
N ALA A 706 -28.05 3.09 -4.67
CA ALA A 706 -28.04 1.95 -5.57
C ALA A 706 -28.61 0.69 -4.91
N THR A 707 -28.36 0.47 -3.62
CA THR A 707 -28.79 -0.74 -2.91
C THR A 707 -30.16 -0.63 -2.27
N GLN A 708 -30.69 0.60 -2.11
CA GLN A 708 -31.92 0.89 -1.39
C GLN A 708 -31.93 0.21 -0.01
N ASP A 709 -30.80 0.27 0.71
CA ASP A 709 -30.65 -0.40 2.00
C ASP A 709 -31.69 0.14 3.00
N PRO A 710 -32.71 -0.67 3.39
CA PRO A 710 -33.78 -0.20 4.27
C PRO A 710 -33.27 0.12 5.67
N SER A 711 -32.06 -0.32 6.03
CA SER A 711 -31.47 -0.05 7.33
C SER A 711 -30.90 1.37 7.47
N VAL A 712 -30.84 2.17 6.40
CA VAL A 712 -30.45 3.59 6.45
C VAL A 712 -31.45 4.41 5.60
N PRO A 713 -32.67 4.66 6.10
CA PRO A 713 -33.72 5.30 5.31
C PRO A 713 -33.46 6.80 5.15
N LEU A 714 -32.81 7.18 4.06
CA LEU A 714 -32.67 8.59 3.65
C LEU A 714 -33.87 9.07 2.81
N ASP A 715 -34.84 8.21 2.53
CA ASP A 715 -36.01 8.53 1.74
C ASP A 715 -36.82 9.68 2.37
N GLY A 716 -37.08 10.72 1.57
CA GLY A 716 -37.81 11.91 2.01
C GLY A 716 -36.99 12.92 2.82
N MET A 717 -35.72 12.64 3.14
CA MET A 717 -34.83 13.61 3.81
C MET A 717 -34.19 14.57 2.79
N ASP A 718 -34.17 15.86 3.10
CA ASP A 718 -33.36 16.83 2.35
C ASP A 718 -31.88 16.66 2.71
N VAL A 719 -31.10 15.99 1.84
CA VAL A 719 -29.66 15.81 2.04
C VAL A 719 -28.87 16.77 1.15
N ARG A 720 -28.07 17.64 1.75
CA ARG A 720 -27.16 18.57 1.05
C ARG A 720 -25.71 18.18 1.30
N LEU A 721 -24.84 18.37 0.32
CA LEU A 721 -23.43 18.01 0.38
C LEU A 721 -22.55 19.22 0.08
N LEU A 722 -21.65 19.56 1.00
CA LEU A 722 -20.56 20.51 0.79
C LEU A 722 -19.25 19.74 0.78
N THR A 723 -18.48 19.88 -0.30
CA THR A 723 -17.15 19.27 -0.44
C THR A 723 -16.08 20.33 -0.53
N MET A 724 -14.94 20.07 0.11
CA MET A 724 -13.77 20.97 0.09
C MET A 724 -12.54 20.19 -0.31
N GLY A 725 -11.79 20.68 -1.31
CA GLY A 725 -10.57 20.03 -1.77
C GLY A 725 -10.82 18.58 -2.23
N SER A 726 -11.87 18.36 -3.02
CA SER A 726 -12.37 17.02 -3.40
C SER A 726 -11.39 16.25 -4.31
N PRO A 727 -10.81 15.12 -3.88
CA PRO A 727 -9.86 14.35 -4.69
C PRO A 727 -10.54 13.46 -5.76
N LEU A 728 -11.88 13.49 -5.86
CA LEU A 728 -12.66 12.61 -6.74
C LEU A 728 -12.17 12.67 -8.19
N ARG A 729 -11.90 13.88 -8.71
CA ARG A 729 -11.46 14.06 -10.10
C ARG A 729 -9.94 13.90 -10.25
N GLN A 730 -9.15 14.67 -9.51
CA GLN A 730 -7.70 14.80 -9.68
C GLN A 730 -6.92 13.54 -9.30
N LEU A 731 -7.39 12.79 -8.30
CA LEU A 731 -6.71 11.59 -7.82
C LEU A 731 -7.48 10.31 -8.17
N TYR A 732 -8.76 10.24 -7.85
CA TYR A 732 -9.52 8.99 -7.99
C TYR A 732 -9.88 8.69 -9.44
N ALA A 733 -10.63 9.55 -10.14
CA ALA A 733 -11.00 9.35 -11.54
C ALA A 733 -9.79 9.32 -12.48
N LYS A 734 -8.74 10.13 -12.20
CA LYS A 734 -7.51 10.12 -13.01
C LYS A 734 -6.70 8.82 -12.89
N ASN A 735 -6.66 8.16 -11.71
CA ASN A 735 -5.87 6.93 -11.50
C ASN A 735 -6.70 5.63 -11.55
N PHE A 736 -8.01 5.73 -11.33
CA PHE A 736 -8.97 4.63 -11.35
C PHE A 736 -10.15 4.96 -12.29
N PRO A 737 -9.88 5.25 -13.58
CA PRO A 737 -10.85 5.84 -14.51
C PRO A 737 -12.08 4.97 -14.79
N HIS A 738 -11.99 3.67 -14.55
CA HIS A 738 -13.10 2.74 -14.73
C HIS A 738 -13.92 2.58 -13.43
N LEU A 739 -13.26 2.62 -12.26
CA LEU A 739 -13.94 2.55 -10.96
C LEU A 739 -14.72 3.83 -10.66
N TYR A 740 -14.14 5.00 -10.97
CA TYR A 740 -14.76 6.31 -10.73
C TYR A 740 -15.25 6.96 -12.02
N ARG A 741 -15.64 6.15 -13.03
CA ARG A 741 -16.19 6.67 -14.30
C ARG A 741 -17.36 7.62 -14.08
N TRP A 742 -18.15 7.40 -13.03
CA TRP A 742 -19.29 8.25 -12.68
C TRP A 742 -18.92 9.69 -12.30
N VAL A 743 -17.65 10.00 -12.04
CA VAL A 743 -17.17 11.35 -11.72
C VAL A 743 -16.89 12.15 -12.99
N ASP A 744 -16.31 11.53 -14.03
CA ASP A 744 -15.83 12.19 -15.25
C ASP A 744 -16.48 11.63 -16.53
N ALA A 745 -17.64 10.95 -16.44
CA ALA A 745 -18.31 10.37 -17.60
C ALA A 745 -18.74 11.42 -18.63
N SER A 746 -19.15 12.61 -18.20
CA SER A 746 -19.51 13.71 -19.12
C SER A 746 -18.30 14.24 -19.91
N ASP A 747 -17.06 13.94 -19.47
CA ASP A 747 -15.86 14.28 -20.25
C ASP A 747 -15.65 13.33 -21.44
N ASP A 748 -16.40 12.22 -21.51
CA ASP A 748 -16.37 11.31 -22.66
C ASP A 748 -17.15 11.86 -23.87
N ASP A 749 -18.02 12.85 -23.67
CA ASP A 749 -18.83 13.42 -24.73
C ASP A 749 -18.00 14.36 -25.62
N ALA A 750 -18.09 14.16 -26.95
CA ALA A 750 -17.38 15.00 -27.91
C ALA A 750 -17.95 16.43 -28.00
N LYS A 751 -19.16 16.65 -27.48
CA LYS A 751 -19.82 17.96 -27.44
C LYS A 751 -19.67 18.56 -26.04
N PRO A 752 -19.51 19.89 -25.91
CA PRO A 752 -19.55 20.56 -24.62
C PRO A 752 -20.87 20.22 -23.90
N VAL A 753 -20.75 19.65 -22.70
CA VAL A 753 -21.88 19.33 -21.83
C VAL A 753 -22.17 20.53 -20.94
N ASP A 754 -23.45 20.90 -20.87
CA ASP A 754 -23.94 21.96 -20.00
C ASP A 754 -23.65 21.66 -18.53
N PHE A 755 -23.51 22.71 -17.71
CA PHE A 755 -23.11 22.55 -16.32
C PHE A 755 -24.01 21.60 -15.53
N GLU A 756 -25.32 21.66 -15.78
CA GLU A 756 -26.33 20.83 -15.14
C GLU A 756 -26.26 19.35 -15.53
N ASP A 757 -25.68 19.04 -16.68
CA ASP A 757 -25.60 17.67 -17.19
C ASP A 757 -24.22 17.06 -16.96
N ARG A 758 -23.26 17.83 -16.41
CA ARG A 758 -21.94 17.31 -16.07
C ARG A 758 -21.98 16.26 -14.97
N THR A 759 -21.04 15.32 -15.01
CA THR A 759 -20.80 14.42 -13.89
C THR A 759 -19.81 15.02 -12.89
N PRO A 760 -19.89 14.65 -11.61
CA PRO A 760 -20.86 13.74 -11.00
C PRO A 760 -22.25 14.38 -10.83
N ASP A 761 -23.30 13.57 -11.01
CA ASP A 761 -24.69 14.01 -10.83
C ASP A 761 -25.12 13.90 -9.35
N PRO A 762 -25.51 15.01 -8.70
CA PRO A 762 -26.11 15.03 -7.35
C PRO A 762 -27.24 14.02 -7.14
N ARG A 763 -28.07 13.76 -8.17
CA ARG A 763 -29.21 12.83 -8.07
C ARG A 763 -28.76 11.39 -7.83
N ALA A 764 -27.59 11.01 -8.36
CA ALA A 764 -27.03 9.68 -8.15
C ALA A 764 -26.56 9.43 -6.70
N LEU A 765 -26.53 10.48 -5.86
CA LEU A 765 -26.20 10.42 -4.44
C LEU A 765 -27.43 10.70 -3.55
N ALA A 766 -28.62 10.90 -4.15
CA ALA A 766 -29.81 11.42 -3.47
C ALA A 766 -29.57 12.75 -2.73
N VAL A 767 -28.63 13.57 -3.21
CA VAL A 767 -28.42 14.91 -2.66
C VAL A 767 -29.21 15.95 -3.45
N SER A 768 -29.90 16.84 -2.74
CA SER A 768 -30.68 17.92 -3.31
C SER A 768 -29.77 19.03 -3.87
N LYS A 769 -28.71 19.36 -3.12
CA LYS A 769 -27.69 20.34 -3.47
C LYS A 769 -26.29 19.81 -3.19
N TRP A 770 -25.36 20.00 -4.14
CA TRP A 770 -23.93 19.74 -3.96
C TRP A 770 -23.09 20.99 -4.22
N VAL A 771 -22.44 21.53 -3.20
CA VAL A 771 -21.46 22.63 -3.31
C VAL A 771 -20.03 22.08 -3.25
N ASN A 772 -19.20 22.38 -4.25
CA ASN A 772 -17.77 22.07 -4.25
C ASN A 772 -16.94 23.36 -4.13
N LEU A 773 -16.12 23.43 -3.09
CA LEU A 773 -15.20 24.53 -2.84
C LEU A 773 -13.75 24.06 -3.03
N TYR A 774 -12.96 24.85 -3.73
CA TYR A 774 -11.54 24.56 -3.92
C TYR A 774 -10.67 25.81 -3.87
N THR A 775 -9.37 25.61 -3.65
CA THR A 775 -8.35 26.68 -3.68
C THR A 775 -7.33 26.42 -4.79
N THR A 776 -6.70 27.47 -5.29
CA THR A 776 -5.73 27.38 -6.40
C THR A 776 -4.49 26.55 -6.04
N GLY A 777 -4.07 26.55 -4.77
CA GLY A 777 -2.95 25.77 -4.27
C GLY A 777 -3.34 24.42 -3.65
N ASP A 778 -4.53 23.89 -3.94
CA ASP A 778 -4.92 22.56 -3.48
C ASP A 778 -4.26 21.46 -4.34
N TYR A 779 -3.33 20.71 -3.75
CA TYR A 779 -2.59 19.62 -4.41
C TYR A 779 -3.30 18.25 -4.30
N VAL A 780 -4.52 18.22 -3.77
CA VAL A 780 -5.29 17.00 -3.51
C VAL A 780 -6.55 16.97 -4.36
N GLY A 781 -7.32 18.05 -4.32
CA GLY A 781 -8.62 18.11 -4.97
C GLY A 781 -8.99 19.53 -5.37
N ARG A 782 -9.48 19.67 -6.60
CA ARG A 782 -9.76 20.98 -7.21
C ARG A 782 -11.18 21.00 -7.79
N THR A 783 -11.29 21.34 -9.06
CA THR A 783 -12.57 21.35 -9.78
C THR A 783 -13.12 19.93 -9.91
N LEU A 784 -14.42 19.82 -9.74
CA LEU A 784 -15.19 18.60 -9.85
C LEU A 784 -15.92 18.56 -11.20
N TRP A 785 -16.58 19.66 -11.61
CA TRP A 785 -17.33 19.71 -12.86
C TRP A 785 -16.56 20.43 -13.97
N GLN A 786 -15.86 21.53 -13.69
CA GLN A 786 -15.11 22.22 -14.73
C GLN A 786 -13.77 21.59 -15.10
N PRO A 787 -13.40 21.63 -16.40
CA PRO A 787 -12.05 21.36 -16.83
C PRO A 787 -11.06 22.34 -16.19
N GLU A 788 -9.83 21.88 -15.94
CA GLU A 788 -8.78 22.68 -15.30
C GLU A 788 -8.14 23.71 -16.26
N ASP A 789 -8.41 23.59 -17.56
CA ASP A 789 -8.00 24.47 -18.64
C ASP A 789 -9.06 25.52 -19.02
N TRP A 790 -10.17 25.58 -18.28
CA TRP A 790 -11.15 26.63 -18.49
C TRP A 790 -10.62 27.99 -17.94
N ASP A 791 -10.62 29.00 -18.80
CA ASP A 791 -10.56 30.42 -18.45
C ASP A 791 -11.27 30.74 -17.12
N ASP A 792 -10.57 31.51 -16.28
CA ASP A 792 -11.04 31.98 -14.97
C ASP A 792 -11.33 30.90 -13.91
N VAL A 793 -11.08 29.62 -14.16
CA VAL A 793 -11.29 28.55 -13.15
C VAL A 793 -10.45 28.74 -11.88
N TRP A 794 -9.34 29.47 -11.99
CA TRP A 794 -8.47 29.85 -10.87
C TRP A 794 -8.71 31.28 -10.36
N SER A 795 -9.64 32.03 -10.96
CA SER A 795 -9.91 33.41 -10.55
C SER A 795 -10.59 33.47 -9.18
N THR A 796 -10.25 34.49 -8.40
CA THR A 796 -10.91 34.80 -7.13
C THR A 796 -12.35 35.22 -7.41
N GLY A 797 -13.32 34.47 -6.88
CA GLY A 797 -14.74 34.74 -7.12
C GLY A 797 -15.34 33.95 -8.28
N PHE A 798 -14.57 33.09 -8.96
CA PHE A 798 -15.15 32.08 -9.85
C PHE A 798 -16.20 31.30 -9.07
N CYS A 799 -17.45 31.41 -9.51
CA CYS A 799 -18.58 30.69 -8.97
C CYS A 799 -19.48 30.31 -10.14
N ARG A 800 -19.71 29.01 -10.33
CA ARG A 800 -20.74 28.54 -11.22
C ARG A 800 -21.80 27.84 -10.39
N ALA A 801 -22.98 28.45 -10.35
CA ALA A 801 -24.14 27.92 -9.67
C ALA A 801 -25.13 27.38 -10.70
N GLY A 802 -25.62 26.20 -10.41
CA GLY A 802 -26.74 25.55 -11.04
C GLY A 802 -27.83 25.27 -10.00
N ASP A 803 -28.92 24.64 -10.39
CA ASP A 803 -30.03 24.30 -9.51
C ASP A 803 -29.55 23.37 -8.38
N ARG A 804 -28.91 22.25 -8.75
CA ARG A 804 -28.50 21.20 -7.79
C ARG A 804 -27.02 21.18 -7.48
N ARG A 805 -26.22 22.02 -8.11
CA ARG A 805 -24.76 22.03 -7.94
C ARG A 805 -24.20 23.44 -7.91
N THR A 806 -23.13 23.64 -7.18
CA THR A 806 -22.38 24.90 -7.18
C THR A 806 -20.90 24.58 -7.10
N GLU A 807 -20.09 25.23 -7.91
CA GLU A 807 -18.63 25.11 -7.88
C GLU A 807 -18.01 26.48 -7.70
N ARG A 808 -17.13 26.63 -6.70
CA ARG A 808 -16.53 27.92 -6.38
C ARG A 808 -15.04 27.82 -6.03
N CYS A 809 -14.24 28.68 -6.67
CA CYS A 809 -12.86 28.90 -6.29
C CYS A 809 -12.80 29.92 -5.16
N LEU A 810 -12.25 29.53 -4.01
CA LEU A 810 -11.98 30.42 -2.88
C LEU A 810 -10.73 31.28 -3.11
N GLY A 811 -10.10 31.13 -4.28
CA GLY A 811 -8.84 31.77 -4.64
C GLY A 811 -7.66 31.16 -3.90
N ALA A 812 -6.87 32.04 -3.32
CA ALA A 812 -5.71 31.76 -2.51
C ALA A 812 -5.93 30.74 -1.39
N GLY A 813 -5.23 29.62 -1.44
CA GLY A 813 -5.24 28.70 -0.31
C GLY A 813 -4.48 27.41 -0.57
N THR A 814 -4.37 26.63 0.49
CA THR A 814 -3.85 25.27 0.44
C THR A 814 -4.89 24.31 0.98
N HIS A 815 -4.64 23.03 0.74
CA HIS A 815 -5.52 21.94 1.13
C HIS A 815 -5.94 21.96 2.63
N THR A 816 -5.13 22.55 3.52
CA THR A 816 -5.37 22.54 4.98
C THR A 816 -6.07 23.79 5.52
N ARG A 817 -6.38 24.79 4.69
CA ARG A 817 -6.83 26.13 5.16
C ARG A 817 -8.32 26.42 4.98
N TYR A 818 -9.11 25.45 4.53
CA TYR A 818 -10.56 25.62 4.36
C TYR A 818 -11.26 26.04 5.66
N TRP A 819 -10.87 25.45 6.79
CA TRP A 819 -11.50 25.68 8.10
C TRP A 819 -11.27 27.09 8.69
N THR A 820 -10.50 27.94 8.01
CA THR A 820 -10.30 29.35 8.39
C THR A 820 -10.98 30.33 7.41
N SER A 821 -11.66 29.82 6.39
CA SER A 821 -12.24 30.65 5.32
C SER A 821 -13.65 31.13 5.67
N LYS A 822 -13.86 32.46 5.58
CA LYS A 822 -15.18 33.08 5.71
C LYS A 822 -16.16 32.64 4.62
N ASP A 823 -15.65 32.37 3.43
CA ASP A 823 -16.48 31.85 2.33
C ASP A 823 -17.02 30.46 2.66
N VAL A 824 -16.20 29.59 3.27
CA VAL A 824 -16.67 28.27 3.74
C VAL A 824 -17.78 28.42 4.77
N ALA A 825 -17.61 29.34 5.74
CA ALA A 825 -18.65 29.64 6.73
C ALA A 825 -19.96 30.08 6.09
N THR A 826 -19.87 30.93 5.06
CA THR A 826 -21.00 31.47 4.31
C THR A 826 -21.76 30.38 3.56
N GLU A 827 -21.04 29.46 2.91
CA GLU A 827 -21.66 28.36 2.18
C GLU A 827 -22.30 27.34 3.12
N ILE A 828 -21.68 27.06 4.28
CA ILE A 828 -22.31 26.22 5.32
C ILE A 828 -23.60 26.88 5.84
N ASP A 829 -23.55 28.19 6.17
CA ASP A 829 -24.74 28.95 6.61
C ASP A 829 -25.86 28.92 5.56
N THR A 830 -25.51 29.02 4.29
CA THR A 830 -26.44 28.99 3.16
C THR A 830 -27.08 27.61 2.99
N LEU A 831 -26.37 26.52 3.29
CA LEU A 831 -26.93 25.18 3.26
C LEU A 831 -27.77 24.83 4.48
N ILE A 832 -27.52 25.50 5.62
CA ILE A 832 -28.35 25.41 6.84
C ILE A 832 -29.67 26.15 6.64
N GLY A 833 -29.66 27.33 6.02
CA GLY A 833 -30.87 28.07 5.63
C GLY A 833 -31.55 27.53 4.38
#